data_AF-A0A9X0U4M8-F1
#
_entry.id   AF-A0A9X0U4M8-F1
#
_cell.length_a   1.000
_cell.length_b   1.000
_cell.length_c   1.000
_cell.angle_alpha   90.00
_cell.angle_beta   90.00
_cell.angle_gamma   90.00
#
_symmetry.space_group_name_H-M   'P 1'
#
loop_
_entity.id
_entity.type
_entity.pdbx_description
1 polymer ?
#
loop_
_entity_poly.entity_id
_entity_poly.type
_entity_poly.pdbx_seq_one_letter_code
_entity_poly.pdbx_strand_id
1 'polypeptide(L)'
;MQEQSTDHSGPGELASIQGKELSVRINADGSYSIVRPGIPDPVLRSGVEADVDGRVMQSSAYPQHKTARSDFHDEFGSGTKLTVTHTSLAGAPDLVCTFKLYHDQAWGEIEVKVVNTASQTISVQAIRTLHAAGGPVINLNGPASADRILSDSYSEDRPQLAIRDLAEGPHGVHRAVQSQLIFNRDSGESLFLGALTSDRLLTIFHLKEQPAGGDTKILSYEAVATGTTEIMKGESLRQSPASQQVSLSLPVHSGDSLSSERLMFSVGSDYHAQLEQYGRAAGLLHKARVNTPTPIGWWSWTAYYFGLNQGAAVTTAQWLSENLKPSGYIYYQIDEGYQYARGEYTTPDVNLFPHGLEYIGGEVRRNGLIFGLWTAPFEVSDRAWVYQNHKDWLLHNAAGELIHIGYVTDHNDPLYVLDTTNPGAQNYLKQTYSTLHDWGVRFIKMDFMDDTAVEGAYHRPNTTALEAQRIGLEIIRSAVGEDTVLDKDGSPMLNPVGIVDAGRISQDTGHTFDASRDAASGIAARYYMNRNFFVADPDAFTVSSQTVDDHSWHGGRHPLTHDEAKVSIALAAVSGGMFELGDDLPTLGSSPERLALVKNTDLINMAHLGHSSIPADLMTYEQADKQPSVFLLKEDKRQSILTIFNWTEEERTRSIDFKALGLKEPSAYQITEVFDDKPCCDASSEKMNLVEPPHSVRMYKLIDKAVAPAAPAFEVHAAASAKAGETIDFSAEGTSAEEPVLTYHWDFGDGVTLDGMKVKHTYTKSGAYSVRVTAMGIDAVANSKTVAVSVSGTIPTRFVPANKKRPSEQ
;
A
#
# COMPACT_ATOMS: atom_id res chain seq x y z
N MET A 1 39.82 16.76 -27.93
CA MET A 1 39.33 18.14 -28.11
C MET A 1 38.14 18.29 -27.18
N GLN A 2 38.33 19.08 -26.12
CA GLN A 2 37.30 19.46 -25.16
C GLN A 2 36.51 20.61 -25.75
N GLU A 3 35.19 20.47 -25.87
CA GLU A 3 34.30 21.63 -26.01
C GLU A 3 33.81 22.02 -24.62
N GLN A 4 34.26 23.21 -24.19
CA GLN A 4 33.75 23.92 -23.02
C GLN A 4 32.32 24.36 -23.32
N SER A 5 31.35 23.73 -22.66
CA SER A 5 30.02 24.32 -22.46
C SER A 5 30.18 25.50 -21.51
N THR A 6 29.87 26.70 -22.00
CA THR A 6 29.89 27.95 -21.24
C THR A 6 28.73 27.96 -20.24
N ASP A 7 29.09 28.01 -18.96
CA ASP A 7 28.17 28.10 -17.82
C ASP A 7 27.49 29.49 -17.82
N HIS A 8 26.17 29.52 -17.99
CA HIS A 8 25.35 30.72 -17.81
C HIS A 8 24.92 30.83 -16.34
N SER A 9 25.88 30.97 -15.41
CA SER A 9 25.59 31.26 -14.01
C SER A 9 25.38 32.76 -13.80
N GLY A 10 24.20 33.17 -13.31
CA GLY A 10 23.97 34.54 -12.85
C GLY A 10 24.83 34.91 -11.63
N PRO A 11 24.92 36.20 -11.25
CA PRO A 11 25.67 36.61 -10.05
C PRO A 11 25.08 35.94 -8.79
N GLY A 12 25.88 35.09 -8.11
CA GLY A 12 25.49 34.38 -6.89
C GLY A 12 25.18 32.89 -7.03
N GLU A 13 25.30 32.31 -8.23
CA GLU A 13 25.04 30.91 -8.54
C GLU A 13 26.35 30.14 -8.84
N LEU A 14 26.48 28.90 -8.33
CA LEU A 14 27.65 28.03 -8.55
C LEU A 14 27.45 27.04 -9.70
N ALA A 15 26.23 26.53 -9.88
CA ALA A 15 25.87 25.60 -10.96
C ALA A 15 24.35 25.41 -11.03
N SER A 16 23.84 24.92 -12.17
CA SER A 16 22.45 24.48 -12.31
C SER A 16 22.29 23.32 -13.29
N ILE A 17 21.16 22.62 -13.15
CA ILE A 17 20.66 21.64 -14.13
C ILE A 17 19.19 21.90 -14.43
N GLN A 18 18.76 21.50 -15.62
CA GLN A 18 17.41 21.67 -16.13
C GLN A 18 16.88 20.31 -16.58
N GLY A 19 15.70 19.94 -16.09
CA GLY A 19 14.89 18.82 -16.59
C GLY A 19 13.74 19.33 -17.44
N LYS A 20 12.71 18.49 -17.62
CA LYS A 20 11.53 18.83 -18.44
C LYS A 20 10.80 20.10 -17.96
N GLU A 21 10.44 20.14 -16.68
CA GLU A 21 9.61 21.19 -16.09
C GLU A 21 10.24 21.85 -14.85
N LEU A 22 11.43 21.39 -14.45
CA LEU A 22 12.10 21.80 -13.23
C LEU A 22 13.55 22.17 -13.52
N SER A 23 14.10 23.08 -12.72
CA SER A 23 15.54 23.29 -12.60
C SER A 23 15.98 23.28 -11.15
N VAL A 24 17.20 22.84 -10.93
CA VAL A 24 17.89 22.95 -9.65
C VAL A 24 19.06 23.91 -9.82
N ARG A 25 19.17 24.89 -8.92
CA ARG A 25 20.28 25.85 -8.87
C ARG A 25 21.02 25.71 -7.55
N ILE A 26 22.35 25.77 -7.60
CA ILE A 26 23.22 25.74 -6.42
C ILE A 26 23.69 27.16 -6.13
N ASN A 27 23.39 27.65 -4.93
CA ASN A 27 23.71 28.99 -4.49
C ASN A 27 25.15 29.06 -3.96
N ALA A 28 25.75 30.25 -3.95
CA ALA A 28 27.13 30.48 -3.49
C ALA A 28 27.38 30.08 -2.02
N ASP A 29 26.34 30.06 -1.19
CA ASP A 29 26.38 29.64 0.22
C ASP A 29 26.20 28.12 0.42
N GLY A 30 26.20 27.32 -0.66
CA GLY A 30 26.02 25.87 -0.58
C GLY A 30 24.59 25.41 -0.34
N SER A 31 23.61 26.31 -0.34
CA SER A 31 22.18 25.94 -0.44
C SER A 31 21.80 25.65 -1.90
N TYR A 32 20.65 25.02 -2.11
CA TYR A 32 20.06 24.80 -3.43
C TYR A 32 18.66 25.39 -3.53
N SER A 33 18.20 25.58 -4.76
CA SER A 33 16.88 26.11 -5.08
C SER A 33 16.19 25.23 -6.12
N ILE A 34 14.95 24.82 -5.86
CA ILE A 34 14.07 24.18 -6.85
C ILE A 34 13.25 25.27 -7.53
N VAL A 35 13.29 25.31 -8.86
CA VAL A 35 12.63 26.35 -9.66
C VAL A 35 11.78 25.69 -10.73
N ARG A 36 10.53 26.17 -10.87
CA ARG A 36 9.60 25.80 -11.92
C ARG A 36 9.33 27.01 -12.83
N PRO A 37 9.46 26.88 -14.16
CA PRO A 37 9.04 27.92 -15.09
C PRO A 37 7.58 28.32 -14.84
N GLY A 38 7.29 29.62 -14.80
CA GLY A 38 5.95 30.16 -14.52
C GLY A 38 5.73 30.59 -13.08
N ILE A 39 6.56 30.14 -12.12
CA ILE A 39 6.57 30.65 -10.74
C ILE A 39 7.72 31.68 -10.63
N PRO A 40 7.46 32.95 -10.24
CA PRO A 40 8.47 34.02 -10.30
C PRO A 40 9.70 33.80 -9.42
N ASP A 41 9.49 33.28 -8.20
CA ASP A 41 10.56 32.99 -7.24
C ASP A 41 10.76 31.47 -7.12
N PRO A 42 11.90 30.99 -6.57
CA PRO A 42 12.09 29.57 -6.30
C PRO A 42 10.94 28.99 -5.48
N VAL A 43 10.49 27.80 -5.86
CA VAL A 43 9.44 27.06 -5.14
C VAL A 43 9.93 26.71 -3.74
N LEU A 44 11.22 26.39 -3.62
CA LEU A 44 11.89 26.06 -2.38
C LEU A 44 13.36 26.50 -2.48
N ARG A 45 13.89 27.10 -1.42
CA ARG A 45 15.34 27.25 -1.19
C ARG A 45 15.70 26.51 0.09
N SER A 46 16.70 25.63 0.03
CA SER A 46 17.01 24.72 1.12
C SER A 46 18.50 24.43 1.23
N GLY A 47 18.98 24.17 2.45
CA GLY A 47 20.28 23.56 2.70
C GLY A 47 20.15 22.05 2.89
N VAL A 48 21.29 21.37 3.01
CA VAL A 48 21.34 19.99 3.49
C VAL A 48 22.06 19.94 4.84
N GLU A 49 21.69 18.97 5.68
CA GLU A 49 22.31 18.80 6.99
C GLU A 49 22.61 17.33 7.29
N ALA A 50 23.50 17.09 8.25
CA ALA A 50 23.67 15.79 8.89
C ALA A 50 23.95 15.96 10.38
N ASP A 51 23.35 15.09 11.19
CA ASP A 51 23.63 14.97 12.61
C ASP A 51 24.73 13.93 12.78
N VAL A 52 25.93 14.39 13.16
CA VAL A 52 27.16 13.59 13.27
C VAL A 52 27.81 13.82 14.62
N ASP A 53 28.05 12.74 15.37
CA ASP A 53 28.60 12.77 16.72
C ASP A 53 27.84 13.74 17.65
N GLY A 54 26.51 13.81 17.49
CA GLY A 54 25.64 14.70 18.25
C GLY A 54 25.74 16.18 17.87
N ARG A 55 26.35 16.51 16.72
CA ARG A 55 26.49 17.88 16.20
C ARG A 55 25.84 18.00 14.82
N VAL A 56 25.13 19.10 14.61
CA VAL A 56 24.53 19.43 13.31
C VAL A 56 25.60 20.02 12.38
N MET A 57 25.75 19.42 11.20
CA MET A 57 26.61 19.90 10.12
C MET A 57 25.74 20.44 9.00
N GLN A 58 25.73 21.76 8.80
CA GLN A 58 24.95 22.41 7.75
C GLN A 58 25.79 22.67 6.51
N SER A 59 25.24 22.48 5.31
CA SER A 59 25.97 22.69 4.06
C SER A 59 26.57 24.10 3.93
N SER A 60 25.88 25.12 4.46
CA SER A 60 26.33 26.51 4.46
C SER A 60 27.47 26.83 5.42
N ALA A 61 27.78 25.94 6.36
CA ALA A 61 28.93 26.08 7.24
C ALA A 61 30.24 25.61 6.58
N TYR A 62 30.17 24.88 5.46
CA TYR A 62 31.35 24.37 4.77
C TYR A 62 32.03 25.47 3.95
N PRO A 63 33.35 25.68 4.07
CA PRO A 63 34.05 26.73 3.32
C PRO A 63 34.16 26.50 1.81
N GLN A 64 33.98 25.25 1.35
CA GLN A 64 34.16 24.89 -0.06
C GLN A 64 32.98 24.08 -0.58
N HIS A 65 32.52 24.44 -1.78
CA HIS A 65 31.48 23.74 -2.52
C HIS A 65 31.98 23.45 -3.93
N LYS A 66 32.18 22.18 -4.26
CA LYS A 66 32.63 21.75 -5.59
C LYS A 66 31.47 21.13 -6.35
N THR A 67 31.25 21.55 -7.58
CA THR A 67 30.15 21.07 -8.42
C THR A 67 30.68 20.20 -9.56
N ALA A 68 29.94 19.15 -9.91
CA ALA A 68 30.24 18.28 -11.05
C ALA A 68 28.93 17.90 -11.76
N ARG A 69 28.91 18.03 -13.09
CA ARG A 69 27.77 17.67 -13.94
C ARG A 69 28.11 16.45 -14.79
N SER A 70 27.13 15.56 -14.98
CA SER A 70 27.24 14.41 -15.88
C SER A 70 25.86 13.96 -16.32
N ASP A 71 25.75 13.37 -17.51
CA ASP A 71 24.52 12.67 -17.90
C ASP A 71 24.40 11.32 -17.18
N PHE A 72 23.18 10.81 -17.05
CA PHE A 72 22.91 9.48 -16.52
C PHE A 72 21.76 8.81 -17.27
N HIS A 73 21.66 7.50 -17.12
CA HIS A 73 20.53 6.68 -17.56
C HIS A 73 20.28 5.59 -16.51
N ASP A 74 19.04 5.47 -16.04
CA ASP A 74 18.61 4.48 -15.06
C ASP A 74 17.19 3.96 -15.37
N GLU A 75 16.58 3.22 -14.45
CA GLU A 75 15.26 2.60 -14.62
C GLU A 75 14.13 3.57 -14.98
N PHE A 76 14.28 4.87 -14.69
CA PHE A 76 13.27 5.90 -14.96
C PHE A 76 13.52 6.67 -16.26
N GLY A 77 14.68 6.48 -16.88
CA GLY A 77 15.06 7.07 -18.16
C GLY A 77 16.39 7.80 -18.11
N SER A 78 16.57 8.75 -19.03
CA SER A 78 17.79 9.55 -19.14
C SER A 78 17.60 10.93 -18.51
N GLY A 79 18.70 11.50 -18.01
CA GLY A 79 18.68 12.81 -17.41
C GLY A 79 20.06 13.41 -17.17
N THR A 80 20.08 14.54 -16.48
CA THR A 80 21.29 15.24 -16.06
C THR A 80 21.45 15.16 -14.54
N LYS A 81 22.65 14.76 -14.11
CA LYS A 81 23.05 14.70 -12.70
C LYS A 81 23.95 15.87 -12.35
N LEU A 82 23.70 16.47 -11.19
CA LEU A 82 24.55 17.49 -10.56
C LEU A 82 24.95 17.02 -9.16
N THR A 83 26.25 16.89 -8.94
CA THR A 83 26.81 16.57 -7.62
C THR A 83 27.45 17.81 -7.03
N VAL A 84 27.18 18.08 -5.75
CA VAL A 84 27.78 19.14 -4.94
C VAL A 84 28.50 18.52 -3.76
N THR A 85 29.80 18.77 -3.62
CA THR A 85 30.63 18.28 -2.52
C THR A 85 30.98 19.44 -1.59
N HIS A 86 30.41 19.44 -0.39
CA HIS A 86 30.69 20.39 0.69
C HIS A 86 31.85 19.85 1.53
N THR A 87 32.97 20.58 1.58
CA THR A 87 34.23 20.09 2.17
C THR A 87 34.94 21.15 3.01
N SER A 88 36.04 20.74 3.63
CA SER A 88 36.98 21.62 4.35
C SER A 88 36.44 22.22 5.67
N LEU A 89 35.38 21.64 6.23
CA LEU A 89 34.94 21.96 7.58
C LEU A 89 35.79 21.14 8.58
N ALA A 90 36.50 21.82 9.48
CA ALA A 90 37.49 21.17 10.34
C ALA A 90 36.85 20.14 11.28
N GLY A 91 37.33 18.89 11.19
CA GLY A 91 36.85 17.78 12.03
C GLY A 91 35.43 17.30 11.70
N ALA A 92 34.89 17.67 10.54
CA ALA A 92 33.60 17.20 10.04
C ALA A 92 33.79 16.29 8.81
N PRO A 93 32.87 15.34 8.56
CA PRO A 93 32.84 14.60 7.31
C PRO A 93 32.54 15.53 6.13
N ASP A 94 32.75 15.06 4.91
CA ASP A 94 32.24 15.77 3.73
C ASP A 94 30.75 15.45 3.53
N LEU A 95 29.97 16.44 3.07
CA LEU A 95 28.60 16.21 2.61
C LEU A 95 28.57 16.21 1.08
N VAL A 96 28.05 15.15 0.48
CA VAL A 96 27.90 15.01 -0.97
C VAL A 96 26.42 14.96 -1.31
N CYS A 97 25.92 16.03 -1.94
CA CYS A 97 24.55 16.13 -2.40
C CYS A 97 24.48 15.83 -3.90
N THR A 98 23.59 14.93 -4.30
CA THR A 98 23.36 14.57 -5.71
C THR A 98 21.94 14.89 -6.09
N PHE A 99 21.80 15.68 -7.15
CA PHE A 99 20.52 15.98 -7.81
C PHE A 99 20.48 15.27 -9.14
N LYS A 100 19.35 14.66 -9.48
CA LYS A 100 19.06 14.21 -10.85
C LYS A 100 17.75 14.82 -11.34
N LEU A 101 17.77 15.32 -12.57
CA LEU A 101 16.58 15.75 -13.30
C LEU A 101 16.48 14.96 -14.60
N TYR A 102 15.30 14.39 -14.84
CA TYR A 102 15.02 13.61 -16.04
C TYR A 102 14.62 14.52 -17.21
N HIS A 103 14.95 14.10 -18.43
CA HIS A 103 14.61 14.87 -19.63
C HIS A 103 13.13 14.71 -20.01
N ASP A 104 12.53 13.55 -19.73
CA ASP A 104 11.16 13.22 -20.13
C ASP A 104 10.15 13.15 -18.97
N GLN A 105 10.63 13.20 -17.72
CA GLN A 105 9.79 13.19 -16.51
C GLN A 105 9.65 14.61 -15.91
N ALA A 106 8.51 14.88 -15.28
CA ALA A 106 8.23 16.17 -14.61
C ALA A 106 8.70 16.23 -13.14
N TRP A 107 9.65 15.38 -12.76
CA TRP A 107 10.15 15.25 -11.40
C TRP A 107 11.67 15.06 -11.37
N GLY A 108 12.25 15.14 -10.18
CA GLY A 108 13.67 14.92 -9.92
C GLY A 108 13.90 14.20 -8.60
N GLU A 109 15.16 13.87 -8.32
CA GLU A 109 15.57 13.26 -7.06
C GLU A 109 16.76 13.97 -6.42
N ILE A 110 16.81 13.91 -5.09
CA ILE A 110 17.93 14.34 -4.26
C ILE A 110 18.37 13.19 -3.34
N GLU A 111 19.68 13.00 -3.22
CA GLU A 111 20.32 12.10 -2.26
C GLU A 111 21.47 12.85 -1.58
N VAL A 112 21.60 12.72 -0.25
CA VAL A 112 22.71 13.29 0.51
C VAL A 112 23.52 12.18 1.15
N LYS A 113 24.84 12.24 0.99
CA LYS A 113 25.78 11.27 1.52
C LYS A 113 26.77 11.92 2.47
N VAL A 114 26.91 11.35 3.66
CA VAL A 114 27.94 11.70 4.65
C VAL A 114 29.16 10.83 4.38
N VAL A 115 30.28 11.43 3.96
CA VAL A 115 31.53 10.74 3.64
C VAL A 115 32.53 10.99 4.77
N ASN A 116 32.93 9.94 5.48
CA ASN A 116 33.87 10.09 6.58
C ASN A 116 35.30 10.24 6.05
N THR A 117 35.77 11.49 6.00
CA THR A 117 37.15 11.85 5.63
C THR A 117 38.09 11.93 6.83
N ALA A 118 37.58 11.77 8.05
CA ALA A 118 38.38 11.72 9.27
C ALA A 118 39.05 10.35 9.44
N SER A 119 40.10 10.30 10.26
CA SER A 119 40.82 9.04 10.58
C SER A 119 40.10 8.16 11.60
N GLN A 120 39.13 8.72 12.32
CA GLN A 120 38.35 8.03 13.34
C GLN A 120 36.97 7.64 12.78
N THR A 121 36.36 6.61 13.36
CA THR A 121 34.95 6.30 13.08
C THR A 121 34.08 7.41 13.64
N ILE A 122 33.15 7.91 12.83
CA ILE A 122 32.11 8.86 13.25
C ILE A 122 30.80 8.12 13.44
N SER A 123 29.85 8.71 14.15
CA SER A 123 28.48 8.20 14.23
C SER A 123 27.49 9.17 13.60
N VAL A 124 26.64 8.68 12.70
CA VAL A 124 25.57 9.45 12.03
C VAL A 124 24.22 9.09 12.64
N GLN A 125 23.46 10.10 13.05
CA GLN A 125 22.13 9.94 13.65
C GLN A 125 21.00 10.25 12.66
N ALA A 126 21.21 11.23 11.78
CA ALA A 126 20.23 11.65 10.77
C ALA A 126 20.90 12.39 9.61
N ILE A 127 20.27 12.38 8.45
CA ILE A 127 20.66 13.16 7.26
C ILE A 127 19.44 13.92 6.76
N ARG A 128 19.52 15.24 6.66
CA ARG A 128 18.46 16.10 6.11
C ARG A 128 18.76 16.43 4.66
N THR A 129 17.96 15.87 3.74
CA THR A 129 18.02 16.23 2.32
C THR A 129 17.40 17.60 2.06
N LEU A 130 16.51 18.03 2.95
CA LEU A 130 15.87 19.34 2.91
C LEU A 130 15.90 19.92 4.32
N HIS A 131 16.49 21.10 4.48
CA HIS A 131 16.31 21.98 5.63
C HIS A 131 16.10 23.42 5.15
N ALA A 132 14.85 23.86 5.10
CA ALA A 132 14.46 25.21 4.66
C ALA A 132 13.91 26.01 5.83
N ALA A 133 14.53 27.16 6.12
CA ALA A 133 14.12 28.10 7.17
C ALA A 133 14.54 29.54 6.79
N GLY A 134 13.85 30.56 7.32
CA GLY A 134 14.32 31.95 7.27
C GLY A 134 14.01 32.77 5.99
N GLY A 135 12.78 32.69 5.48
CA GLY A 135 12.26 33.41 4.31
C GLY A 135 10.93 32.78 3.88
N PRO A 136 10.29 33.13 2.74
CA PRO A 136 9.22 32.28 2.23
C PRO A 136 9.79 30.89 1.98
N VAL A 137 9.39 29.91 2.79
CA VAL A 137 9.94 28.55 2.79
C VAL A 137 9.50 27.80 1.54
N ILE A 138 8.21 27.95 1.19
CA ILE A 138 7.59 27.40 -0.01
C ILE A 138 6.90 28.53 -0.75
N ASN A 139 6.97 28.51 -2.08
CA ASN A 139 6.22 29.41 -2.96
C ASN A 139 5.49 28.62 -4.05
N LEU A 140 4.17 28.52 -3.91
CA LEU A 140 3.27 27.92 -4.91
C LEU A 140 2.46 28.98 -5.67
N ASN A 141 2.98 30.20 -5.80
CA ASN A 141 2.35 31.30 -6.55
C ASN A 141 0.95 31.69 -6.04
N GLY A 142 0.71 31.52 -4.73
CA GLY A 142 -0.53 31.85 -4.03
C GLY A 142 -0.25 32.12 -2.54
N PRO A 143 -1.24 32.62 -1.78
CA PRO A 143 -1.09 32.83 -0.34
C PRO A 143 -1.03 31.47 0.39
N ALA A 144 -0.17 31.35 1.40
CA ALA A 144 0.01 30.11 2.16
C ALA A 144 -1.24 29.68 2.94
N SER A 145 -2.16 30.59 3.25
CA SER A 145 -3.48 30.23 3.81
C SER A 145 -4.34 29.37 2.88
N ALA A 146 -4.09 29.42 1.57
CA ALA A 146 -4.78 28.57 0.60
C ALA A 146 -4.15 27.17 0.49
N ASP A 147 -3.02 26.92 1.14
CA ASP A 147 -2.33 25.63 1.11
C ASP A 147 -3.13 24.58 1.91
N ARG A 148 -3.33 23.44 1.27
CA ARG A 148 -3.84 22.20 1.86
C ARG A 148 -2.74 21.14 1.82
N ILE A 149 -2.56 20.46 2.94
CA ILE A 149 -1.46 19.55 3.22
C ILE A 149 -2.01 18.14 3.35
N LEU A 150 -1.50 17.22 2.54
CA LEU A 150 -1.65 15.79 2.72
C LEU A 150 -0.32 15.28 3.27
N SER A 151 -0.35 14.87 4.54
CA SER A 151 0.77 14.25 5.24
C SER A 151 0.50 12.77 5.34
N ASP A 152 1.29 11.95 4.65
CA ASP A 152 1.17 10.50 4.77
C ASP A 152 1.62 10.05 6.16
N SER A 153 0.99 9.01 6.70
CA SER A 153 1.30 8.47 8.03
C SER A 153 2.35 7.36 7.96
N TYR A 154 2.91 6.98 9.11
CA TYR A 154 3.94 5.94 9.18
C TYR A 154 3.41 4.61 8.65
N SER A 155 2.24 4.24 9.16
CA SER A 155 1.47 3.06 8.80
C SER A 155 0.02 3.49 8.52
N GLU A 156 -0.89 2.54 8.42
CA GLU A 156 -2.29 2.70 8.11
C GLU A 156 -3.00 3.66 9.09
N ASP A 157 -2.61 3.58 10.36
CA ASP A 157 -3.31 4.20 11.49
C ASP A 157 -2.43 5.08 12.40
N ARG A 158 -1.11 5.20 12.12
CA ARG A 158 -0.15 5.88 13.03
C ARG A 158 0.55 7.11 12.45
N PRO A 159 0.08 8.32 12.79
CA PRO A 159 -1.26 8.63 13.29
C PRO A 159 -2.30 8.44 12.18
N GLN A 160 -3.59 8.51 12.52
CA GLN A 160 -4.66 8.53 11.53
C GLN A 160 -4.39 9.57 10.44
N LEU A 161 -4.37 9.13 9.19
CA LEU A 161 -4.17 9.99 8.04
C LEU A 161 -5.35 10.95 7.91
N ALA A 162 -5.06 12.24 7.82
CA ALA A 162 -6.06 13.21 7.45
C ALA A 162 -5.45 14.43 6.78
N ILE A 163 -6.18 14.96 5.81
CA ILE A 163 -5.80 16.09 4.97
C ILE A 163 -6.23 17.37 5.69
N ARG A 164 -5.35 18.38 5.71
CA ARG A 164 -5.51 19.56 6.56
C ARG A 164 -5.23 20.83 5.81
N ASP A 165 -5.97 21.88 6.13
CA ASP A 165 -5.53 23.22 5.73
C ASP A 165 -4.26 23.58 6.54
N LEU A 166 -3.40 24.44 5.99
CA LEU A 166 -2.09 24.74 6.60
C LEU A 166 -2.20 25.13 8.09
N ALA A 167 -3.24 25.89 8.47
CA ALA A 167 -3.48 26.37 9.84
C ALA A 167 -3.92 25.28 10.84
N GLU A 168 -4.17 24.06 10.38
CA GLU A 168 -4.74 22.97 11.19
C GLU A 168 -3.68 21.92 11.60
N GLY A 169 -2.38 22.26 11.47
CA GLY A 169 -1.28 21.38 11.87
C GLY A 169 -1.34 21.05 13.37
N PRO A 170 -1.34 19.76 13.78
CA PRO A 170 -1.29 19.39 15.18
C PRO A 170 -0.09 20.03 15.90
N HIS A 171 -0.35 20.83 16.94
CA HIS A 171 0.67 21.60 17.65
C HIS A 171 1.55 22.49 16.75
N GLY A 172 1.01 22.95 15.63
CA GLY A 172 1.71 23.79 14.65
C GLY A 172 2.71 23.05 13.77
N VAL A 173 2.59 21.72 13.63
CA VAL A 173 3.45 20.90 12.79
C VAL A 173 2.63 19.90 11.99
N HIS A 174 2.80 19.91 10.66
CA HIS A 174 2.38 18.79 9.81
C HIS A 174 3.54 17.81 9.71
N ARG A 175 3.44 16.71 10.47
CA ARG A 175 4.39 15.59 10.41
C ARG A 175 3.90 14.57 9.40
N ALA A 176 4.72 14.27 8.41
CA ALA A 176 4.47 13.17 7.48
C ALA A 176 5.59 12.15 7.55
N VAL A 177 5.30 10.94 7.11
CA VAL A 177 6.30 9.89 6.91
C VAL A 177 6.22 9.43 5.47
N GLN A 178 7.38 9.21 4.86
CA GLN A 178 7.56 8.77 3.48
C GLN A 178 7.11 9.78 2.41
N SER A 179 5.93 10.40 2.48
CA SER A 179 5.51 11.41 1.50
C SER A 179 4.69 12.55 2.09
N GLN A 180 4.79 13.74 1.46
CA GLN A 180 3.96 14.90 1.78
C GLN A 180 3.66 15.69 0.50
N LEU A 181 2.38 16.05 0.33
CA LEU A 181 1.88 16.88 -0.76
C LEU A 181 1.32 18.19 -0.19
N ILE A 182 1.74 19.30 -0.80
CA ILE A 182 1.27 20.65 -0.48
C ILE A 182 0.61 21.21 -1.74
N PHE A 183 -0.67 21.53 -1.67
CA PHE A 183 -1.47 22.05 -2.80
C PHE A 183 -2.06 23.41 -2.45
N ASN A 184 -1.76 24.42 -3.26
CA ASN A 184 -2.36 25.75 -3.12
C ASN A 184 -3.66 25.83 -3.92
N ARG A 185 -4.79 25.95 -3.23
CA ARG A 185 -6.12 25.93 -3.87
C ARG A 185 -6.41 27.15 -4.75
N ASP A 186 -5.74 28.28 -4.51
CA ASP A 186 -5.96 29.51 -5.27
C ASP A 186 -5.16 29.51 -6.58
N SER A 187 -3.90 29.09 -6.55
CA SER A 187 -3.04 29.04 -7.74
C SER A 187 -3.21 27.74 -8.55
N GLY A 188 -3.66 26.66 -7.90
CA GLY A 188 -3.72 25.32 -8.47
C GLY A 188 -2.36 24.63 -8.54
N GLU A 189 -1.32 25.18 -7.92
CA GLU A 189 0.03 24.61 -7.92
C GLU A 189 0.28 23.71 -6.70
N SER A 190 1.13 22.70 -6.88
CA SER A 190 1.49 21.74 -5.83
C SER A 190 2.98 21.42 -5.82
N LEU A 191 3.49 21.16 -4.61
CA LEU A 191 4.79 20.56 -4.34
C LEU A 191 4.58 19.17 -3.73
N PHE A 192 5.10 18.15 -4.39
CA PHE A 192 5.15 16.78 -3.88
C PHE A 192 6.59 16.40 -3.51
N LEU A 193 6.77 15.83 -2.32
CA LEU A 193 8.00 15.17 -1.88
C LEU A 193 7.70 13.74 -1.43
N GLY A 194 8.51 12.77 -1.86
CA GLY A 194 8.31 11.35 -1.52
C GLY A 194 9.61 10.55 -1.50
N ALA A 195 9.88 9.82 -0.44
CA ALA A 195 11.02 8.91 -0.36
C ALA A 195 10.82 7.75 -1.34
N LEU A 196 11.79 7.52 -2.21
CA LEU A 196 11.79 6.41 -3.16
C LEU A 196 12.34 5.12 -2.54
N THR A 197 13.11 5.22 -1.46
CA THR A 197 13.68 4.07 -0.75
C THR A 197 13.33 4.17 0.75
N SER A 198 13.23 3.02 1.42
CA SER A 198 13.12 2.93 2.89
C SER A 198 13.67 1.58 3.38
N ASP A 199 14.76 1.13 2.77
CA ASP A 199 15.36 -0.17 3.10
C ASP A 199 16.12 -0.12 4.42
N ARG A 200 16.63 1.07 4.76
CA ARG A 200 17.49 1.28 5.93
C ARG A 200 17.03 2.43 6.82
N LEU A 201 16.72 3.59 6.25
CA LEU A 201 16.27 4.76 7.01
C LEU A 201 14.81 5.06 6.69
N LEU A 202 14.16 5.69 7.67
CA LEU A 202 12.83 6.29 7.53
C LEU A 202 12.99 7.75 7.15
N THR A 203 12.19 8.23 6.19
CA THR A 203 12.12 9.66 5.88
C THR A 203 10.93 10.29 6.59
N ILE A 204 11.18 11.24 7.48
CA ILE A 204 10.17 11.99 8.24
C ILE A 204 10.20 13.45 7.77
N PHE A 205 9.02 14.01 7.54
CA PHE A 205 8.83 15.40 7.15
C PHE A 205 8.31 16.22 8.32
N HIS A 206 8.85 17.42 8.51
CA HIS A 206 8.36 18.38 9.49
C HIS A 206 8.09 19.73 8.84
N LEU A 207 6.82 20.02 8.55
CA LEU A 207 6.38 21.32 8.07
C LEU A 207 5.82 22.12 9.24
N LYS A 208 6.57 23.13 9.72
CA LYS A 208 6.19 23.96 10.86
C LYS A 208 5.42 25.19 10.39
N GLU A 209 4.26 25.43 10.99
CA GLU A 209 3.42 26.59 10.71
C GLU A 209 3.39 27.56 11.89
N GLN A 210 3.03 28.82 11.62
CA GLN A 210 2.66 29.76 12.64
C GLN A 210 1.56 30.73 12.17
N PRO A 211 0.57 31.06 13.03
CA PRO A 211 -0.36 32.15 12.79
C PRO A 211 0.37 33.49 12.67
N ALA A 212 0.06 34.24 11.62
CA ALA A 212 0.69 35.52 11.30
C ALA A 212 -0.34 36.56 10.84
N GLY A 213 -0.85 37.36 11.79
CA GLY A 213 -1.65 38.57 11.47
C GLY A 213 -2.97 38.31 10.74
N GLY A 214 -3.65 37.19 11.03
CA GLY A 214 -4.89 36.77 10.36
C GLY A 214 -4.67 35.81 9.18
N ASP A 215 -3.41 35.47 8.90
CA ASP A 215 -2.98 34.46 7.93
C ASP A 215 -2.14 33.38 8.63
N THR A 216 -1.68 32.35 7.91
CA THR A 216 -0.75 31.32 8.41
C THR A 216 0.49 31.28 7.52
N LYS A 217 1.67 31.15 8.13
CA LYS A 217 2.95 31.09 7.40
C LYS A 217 3.69 29.80 7.70
N ILE A 218 4.40 29.30 6.71
CA ILE A 218 5.36 28.20 6.87
C ILE A 218 6.66 28.80 7.44
N LEU A 219 7.06 28.33 8.62
CA LEU A 219 8.28 28.76 9.32
C LEU A 219 9.51 27.97 8.88
N SER A 220 9.35 26.65 8.75
CA SER A 220 10.38 25.76 8.28
C SER A 220 9.79 24.51 7.65
N TYR A 221 10.57 23.89 6.77
CA TYR A 221 10.28 22.58 6.24
C TYR A 221 11.54 21.73 6.28
N GLU A 222 11.43 20.50 6.74
CA GLU A 222 12.53 19.54 6.85
C GLU A 222 12.12 18.18 6.27
N ALA A 223 13.05 17.50 5.60
CA ALA A 223 12.94 16.09 5.22
C ALA A 223 14.16 15.34 5.79
N VAL A 224 13.92 14.47 6.77
CA VAL A 224 14.94 13.86 7.63
C VAL A 224 14.97 12.35 7.40
N ALA A 225 16.08 11.82 6.88
CA ALA A 225 16.36 10.40 6.84
C ALA A 225 17.01 9.97 8.17
N THR A 226 16.32 9.17 8.97
CA THR A 226 16.74 8.74 10.32
C THR A 226 16.13 7.37 10.69
N GLY A 227 16.24 6.96 11.95
CA GLY A 227 15.59 5.76 12.48
C GLY A 227 14.11 5.98 12.83
N THR A 228 13.47 4.94 13.33
CA THR A 228 12.02 4.97 13.64
C THR A 228 11.68 5.60 14.98
N THR A 229 12.69 5.89 15.82
CA THR A 229 12.52 6.28 17.23
C THR A 229 11.58 7.45 17.45
N GLU A 230 11.57 8.45 16.56
CA GLU A 230 10.67 9.61 16.69
C GLU A 230 9.20 9.17 16.68
N ILE A 231 8.85 8.29 15.74
CA ILE A 231 7.49 7.77 15.61
C ILE A 231 7.17 6.85 16.80
N MET A 232 8.09 5.93 17.12
CA MET A 232 7.87 4.94 18.18
C MET A 232 7.68 5.56 19.56
N LYS A 233 8.32 6.71 19.86
CA LYS A 233 8.07 7.48 21.09
C LYS A 233 6.63 8.01 21.20
N GLY A 234 6.02 8.30 20.05
CA GLY A 234 4.62 8.67 19.95
C GLY A 234 3.69 7.48 20.09
N GLU A 235 4.14 6.25 19.80
CA GLU A 235 3.30 5.06 19.70
C GLU A 235 3.71 3.96 20.70
N SER A 236 4.28 2.85 20.24
CA SER A 236 4.55 1.63 21.00
C SER A 236 5.51 1.84 22.18
N LEU A 237 6.35 2.88 22.13
CA LEU A 237 7.27 3.25 23.22
C LEU A 237 6.80 4.44 24.05
N ARG A 238 5.55 4.92 23.85
CA ARG A 238 4.99 6.09 24.56
C ARG A 238 5.06 5.95 26.08
N GLN A 239 4.88 4.73 26.59
CA GLN A 239 4.94 4.42 28.01
C GLN A 239 6.28 3.80 28.45
N SER A 240 7.20 3.56 27.52
CA SER A 240 8.47 2.92 27.81
C SER A 240 9.47 3.89 28.46
N PRO A 241 10.34 3.42 29.36
CA PRO A 241 11.38 4.27 29.95
C PRO A 241 12.38 4.75 28.89
N ALA A 242 13.07 5.86 29.17
CA ALA A 242 14.05 6.44 28.25
C ALA A 242 15.17 5.47 27.85
N SER A 243 15.51 4.48 28.69
CA SER A 243 16.50 3.44 28.38
C SER A 243 16.05 2.48 27.27
N GLN A 244 14.76 2.42 26.96
CA GLN A 244 14.19 1.59 25.88
C GLN A 244 13.84 2.41 24.63
N GLN A 245 13.86 3.74 24.72
CA GLN A 245 13.64 4.64 23.58
C GLN A 245 14.96 4.94 22.85
N VAL A 246 15.60 3.89 22.34
CA VAL A 246 16.92 3.97 21.71
C VAL A 246 16.85 4.82 20.45
N SER A 247 17.73 5.81 20.32
CA SER A 247 17.89 6.60 19.11
C SER A 247 18.89 5.94 18.16
N LEU A 248 18.61 5.99 16.86
CA LEU A 248 19.54 5.51 15.85
C LEU A 248 20.88 6.26 15.91
N SER A 249 21.97 5.50 15.83
CA SER A 249 23.33 6.04 15.77
C SER A 249 24.23 5.04 15.03
N LEU A 250 24.45 5.27 13.73
CA LEU A 250 25.18 4.34 12.88
C LEU A 250 26.66 4.71 12.77
N PRO A 251 27.61 3.78 12.99
CA PRO A 251 29.02 4.05 12.77
C PRO A 251 29.34 4.12 11.28
N VAL A 252 30.20 5.07 10.91
CA VAL A 252 30.79 5.19 9.57
C VAL A 252 32.30 5.22 9.72
N HIS A 253 32.99 4.18 9.25
CA HIS A 253 34.44 4.09 9.38
C HIS A 253 35.16 5.07 8.45
N SER A 254 36.46 5.29 8.69
CA SER A 254 37.28 6.16 7.85
C SER A 254 37.27 5.66 6.39
N GLY A 255 36.88 6.54 5.46
CA GLY A 255 36.74 6.21 4.04
C GLY A 255 35.37 5.67 3.62
N ASP A 256 34.52 5.29 4.58
CA ASP A 256 33.15 4.82 4.31
C ASP A 256 32.17 6.01 4.21
N SER A 257 30.93 5.69 3.85
CA SER A 257 29.86 6.69 3.76
C SER A 257 28.49 6.13 4.13
N LEU A 258 27.59 7.00 4.57
CA LEU A 258 26.16 6.71 4.74
C LEU A 258 25.33 7.65 3.86
N SER A 259 24.43 7.09 3.06
CA SER A 259 23.45 7.86 2.26
C SER A 259 22.15 8.04 3.02
N SER A 260 21.46 9.15 2.77
CA SER A 260 20.02 9.28 2.99
C SER A 260 19.25 8.34 2.06
N GLU A 261 17.94 8.21 2.29
CA GLU A 261 17.05 7.68 1.25
C GLU A 261 17.06 8.62 0.02
N ARG A 262 16.73 8.06 -1.15
CA ARG A 262 16.49 8.86 -2.37
C ARG A 262 15.17 9.60 -2.19
N LEU A 263 15.16 10.92 -2.29
CA LEU A 263 13.94 11.74 -2.16
C LEU A 263 13.51 12.27 -3.54
N MET A 264 12.33 11.86 -4.01
CA MET A 264 11.66 12.44 -5.18
C MET A 264 11.10 13.81 -4.83
N PHE A 265 11.20 14.74 -5.77
CA PHE A 265 10.49 16.02 -5.74
C PHE A 265 9.81 16.31 -7.09
N SER A 266 8.60 16.85 -7.03
CA SER A 266 7.84 17.29 -8.20
C SER A 266 7.09 18.60 -7.90
N VAL A 267 6.94 19.46 -8.90
CA VAL A 267 6.13 20.68 -8.81
C VAL A 267 5.25 20.79 -10.05
N GLY A 268 3.96 21.00 -9.87
CA GLY A 268 3.01 21.04 -10.98
C GLY A 268 1.60 21.39 -10.56
N SER A 269 0.69 21.46 -11.54
CA SER A 269 -0.71 21.79 -11.31
C SER A 269 -1.64 20.56 -11.31
N ASP A 270 -1.07 19.37 -11.42
CA ASP A 270 -1.79 18.09 -11.45
C ASP A 270 -1.19 17.19 -10.36
N TYR A 271 -1.75 17.29 -9.16
CA TYR A 271 -1.26 16.54 -8.01
C TYR A 271 -1.59 15.04 -8.10
N HIS A 272 -2.63 14.65 -8.85
CA HIS A 272 -2.91 13.24 -9.15
C HIS A 272 -1.79 12.63 -9.98
N ALA A 273 -1.33 13.34 -11.02
CA ALA A 273 -0.18 12.90 -11.81
C ALA A 273 1.11 12.79 -10.97
N GLN A 274 1.32 13.67 -9.99
CA GLN A 274 2.47 13.58 -9.08
C GLN A 274 2.43 12.32 -8.22
N LEU A 275 1.28 12.03 -7.61
CA LEU A 275 1.06 10.84 -6.78
C LEU A 275 1.20 9.55 -7.60
N GLU A 276 0.62 9.50 -8.80
CA GLU A 276 0.74 8.34 -9.70
C GLU A 276 2.16 8.12 -10.21
N GLN A 277 2.90 9.20 -10.51
CA GLN A 277 4.32 9.09 -10.89
C GLN A 277 5.16 8.53 -9.75
N TYR A 278 4.89 8.97 -8.52
CA TYR A 278 5.54 8.43 -7.33
C TYR A 278 5.24 6.94 -7.12
N GLY A 279 3.96 6.55 -7.24
CA GLY A 279 3.53 5.15 -7.24
C GLY A 279 4.32 4.30 -8.23
N ARG A 280 4.31 4.70 -9.51
CA ARG A 280 5.03 3.99 -10.59
C ARG A 280 6.54 3.93 -10.32
N ALA A 281 7.13 5.01 -9.83
CA ALA A 281 8.56 5.07 -9.55
C ALA A 281 8.96 4.07 -8.44
N ALA A 282 8.20 4.03 -7.34
CA ALA A 282 8.41 3.05 -6.28
C ALA A 282 8.21 1.61 -6.79
N GLY A 283 7.16 1.36 -7.57
CA GLY A 283 6.87 0.04 -8.13
C GLY A 283 7.98 -0.50 -9.03
N LEU A 284 8.54 0.35 -9.90
CA LEU A 284 9.67 0.01 -10.77
C LEU A 284 10.96 -0.24 -9.97
N LEU A 285 11.28 0.65 -9.02
CA LEU A 285 12.51 0.59 -8.24
C LEU A 285 12.57 -0.67 -7.37
N HIS A 286 11.46 -0.98 -6.70
CA HIS A 286 11.37 -2.10 -5.77
C HIS A 286 10.89 -3.40 -6.41
N LYS A 287 10.56 -3.38 -7.70
CA LYS A 287 9.99 -4.52 -8.43
C LYS A 287 8.75 -5.05 -7.71
N ALA A 288 7.81 -4.14 -7.42
CA ALA A 288 6.62 -4.41 -6.63
C ALA A 288 5.82 -5.60 -7.18
N ARG A 289 5.25 -6.39 -6.26
CA ARG A 289 4.54 -7.63 -6.58
C ARG A 289 3.06 -7.35 -6.77
N VAL A 290 2.72 -6.77 -7.93
CA VAL A 290 1.39 -6.19 -8.19
C VAL A 290 0.51 -7.02 -9.11
N ASN A 291 0.94 -8.23 -9.49
CA ASN A 291 0.24 -9.08 -10.46
C ASN A 291 -0.71 -10.10 -9.83
N THR A 292 -0.78 -10.15 -8.50
CA THR A 292 -1.68 -11.05 -7.78
C THR A 292 -3.13 -10.73 -8.10
N PRO A 293 -3.98 -11.66 -8.57
CA PRO A 293 -5.39 -11.39 -8.78
C PRO A 293 -6.01 -10.82 -7.51
N THR A 294 -6.90 -9.83 -7.63
CA THR A 294 -7.55 -9.20 -6.48
C THR A 294 -8.16 -10.25 -5.55
N PRO A 295 -7.74 -10.31 -4.27
CA PRO A 295 -8.39 -11.17 -3.30
C PRO A 295 -9.84 -10.72 -3.05
N ILE A 296 -10.77 -11.64 -3.24
CA ILE A 296 -12.20 -11.44 -2.98
C ILE A 296 -12.64 -12.59 -2.07
N GLY A 297 -13.16 -12.28 -0.90
CA GLY A 297 -13.30 -13.30 0.14
C GLY A 297 -13.96 -12.85 1.43
N TRP A 298 -13.64 -13.57 2.49
CA TRP A 298 -14.17 -13.38 3.82
C TRP A 298 -13.05 -13.39 4.86
N TRP A 299 -13.21 -12.52 5.84
CA TRP A 299 -12.28 -12.25 6.92
C TRP A 299 -13.00 -12.32 8.27
N SER A 300 -12.38 -12.96 9.28
CA SER A 300 -13.09 -13.27 10.53
C SER A 300 -13.09 -12.19 11.60
N TRP A 301 -12.21 -11.18 11.52
CA TRP A 301 -11.96 -10.27 12.65
C TRP A 301 -13.19 -9.49 13.06
N THR A 302 -13.79 -8.68 12.19
CA THR A 302 -14.96 -7.87 12.56
C THR A 302 -16.20 -8.72 12.84
N ALA A 303 -16.25 -9.94 12.29
CA ALA A 303 -17.34 -10.88 12.51
C ALA A 303 -17.29 -11.54 13.90
N TYR A 304 -16.10 -11.87 14.43
CA TYR A 304 -15.97 -12.69 15.64
C TYR A 304 -14.94 -12.21 16.65
N TYR A 305 -14.03 -11.31 16.27
CA TYR A 305 -12.83 -10.93 17.01
C TYR A 305 -12.13 -12.18 17.55
N PHE A 306 -11.79 -12.20 18.84
CA PHE A 306 -11.19 -13.35 19.53
C PHE A 306 -12.12 -14.57 19.67
N GLY A 307 -13.40 -14.46 19.29
CA GLY A 307 -14.44 -15.45 19.57
C GLY A 307 -14.59 -16.56 18.53
N LEU A 308 -13.87 -16.52 17.40
CA LEU A 308 -13.98 -17.56 16.37
C LEU A 308 -13.53 -18.92 16.93
N ASN A 309 -14.39 -19.94 16.78
CA ASN A 309 -14.07 -21.32 17.15
C ASN A 309 -14.20 -22.27 15.95
N GLN A 310 -13.74 -23.51 16.11
CA GLN A 310 -13.75 -24.53 15.06
C GLN A 310 -15.12 -24.75 14.42
N GLY A 311 -16.19 -24.76 15.22
CA GLY A 311 -17.54 -24.99 14.71
C GLY A 311 -17.99 -23.86 13.79
N ALA A 312 -17.87 -22.62 14.27
CA ALA A 312 -18.17 -21.43 13.50
C ALA A 312 -17.31 -21.36 12.23
N ALA A 313 -16.01 -21.64 12.33
CA ALA A 313 -15.10 -21.61 11.19
C ALA A 313 -15.54 -22.57 10.07
N VAL A 314 -15.86 -23.83 10.41
CA VAL A 314 -16.34 -24.82 9.42
C VAL A 314 -17.68 -24.41 8.82
N THR A 315 -18.62 -23.92 9.64
CA THR A 315 -19.93 -23.44 9.17
C THR A 315 -19.77 -22.28 8.19
N THR A 316 -18.93 -21.29 8.50
CA THR A 316 -18.69 -20.13 7.66
C THR A 316 -18.03 -20.53 6.34
N ALA A 317 -17.05 -21.44 6.35
CA ALA A 317 -16.42 -21.94 5.13
C ALA A 317 -17.40 -22.66 4.20
N GLN A 318 -18.28 -23.51 4.76
CA GLN A 318 -19.34 -24.18 4.00
C GLN A 318 -20.32 -23.16 3.41
N TRP A 319 -20.79 -22.23 4.23
CA TRP A 319 -21.73 -21.19 3.80
C TRP A 319 -21.14 -20.34 2.67
N LEU A 320 -19.88 -19.88 2.81
CA LEU A 320 -19.20 -19.07 1.81
C LEU A 320 -19.13 -19.80 0.47
N SER A 321 -18.72 -21.07 0.51
CA SER A 321 -18.61 -21.95 -0.66
C SER A 321 -19.95 -22.16 -1.37
N GLU A 322 -21.04 -22.31 -0.63
CA GLU A 322 -22.38 -22.55 -1.18
C GLU A 322 -23.03 -21.27 -1.73
N ASN A 323 -22.76 -20.11 -1.12
CA ASN A 323 -23.56 -18.91 -1.35
C ASN A 323 -22.85 -17.78 -2.10
N LEU A 324 -21.52 -17.64 -1.94
CA LEU A 324 -20.75 -16.50 -2.47
C LEU A 324 -19.57 -16.91 -3.36
N LYS A 325 -19.03 -18.13 -3.24
CA LYS A 325 -18.00 -18.63 -4.17
C LYS A 325 -18.41 -18.53 -5.65
N PRO A 326 -19.67 -18.80 -6.07
CA PRO A 326 -20.10 -18.58 -7.44
C PRO A 326 -20.02 -17.11 -7.91
N SER A 327 -19.97 -16.17 -6.98
CA SER A 327 -19.79 -14.73 -7.23
C SER A 327 -18.32 -14.28 -7.14
N GLY A 328 -17.37 -15.20 -6.91
CA GLY A 328 -15.93 -14.91 -6.87
C GLY A 328 -15.31 -14.83 -5.47
N TYR A 329 -16.11 -14.93 -4.39
CA TYR A 329 -15.60 -14.92 -3.03
C TYR A 329 -14.95 -16.27 -2.68
N ILE A 330 -13.64 -16.37 -2.92
CA ILE A 330 -12.88 -17.62 -2.80
C ILE A 330 -11.85 -17.61 -1.66
N TYR A 331 -11.47 -16.44 -1.15
CA TYR A 331 -10.56 -16.33 -0.01
C TYR A 331 -11.34 -16.50 1.30
N TYR A 332 -10.78 -17.30 2.21
CA TYR A 332 -11.31 -17.56 3.54
C TYR A 332 -10.18 -17.39 4.55
N GLN A 333 -10.18 -16.28 5.28
CA GLN A 333 -9.14 -15.94 6.23
C GLN A 333 -9.64 -16.05 7.67
N ILE A 334 -8.88 -16.76 8.50
CA ILE A 334 -9.00 -16.68 9.96
C ILE A 334 -8.03 -15.63 10.48
N ASP A 335 -8.58 -14.63 11.16
CA ASP A 335 -7.84 -13.54 11.78
C ASP A 335 -7.42 -13.84 13.23
N GLU A 336 -6.93 -12.84 13.94
CA GLU A 336 -6.42 -12.95 15.30
C GLU A 336 -7.39 -13.67 16.25
N GLY A 337 -6.84 -14.57 17.07
CA GLY A 337 -7.52 -15.21 18.19
C GLY A 337 -7.43 -16.73 18.18
N TYR A 338 -7.02 -17.31 17.04
CA TYR A 338 -6.80 -18.75 16.95
C TYR A 338 -5.53 -19.21 17.66
N GLN A 339 -4.50 -18.35 17.72
CA GLN A 339 -3.20 -18.67 18.28
C GLN A 339 -3.23 -18.74 19.80
N TYR A 340 -2.40 -19.61 20.39
CA TYR A 340 -2.25 -19.72 21.84
C TYR A 340 -1.65 -18.43 22.44
N ALA A 341 -0.63 -17.85 21.79
CA ALA A 341 0.06 -16.64 22.22
C ALA A 341 0.55 -15.83 21.01
N ARG A 342 0.78 -14.53 21.22
CA ARG A 342 1.43 -13.68 20.20
C ARG A 342 2.84 -14.21 19.93
N GLY A 343 3.14 -14.51 18.67
CA GLY A 343 4.37 -15.19 18.27
C GLY A 343 4.27 -16.72 18.15
N GLU A 344 3.15 -17.38 18.46
CA GLU A 344 2.96 -18.84 18.34
C GLU A 344 1.86 -19.26 17.33
N TYR A 345 2.06 -18.94 16.05
CA TYR A 345 1.05 -19.15 15.00
C TYR A 345 0.84 -20.61 14.54
N THR A 346 1.71 -21.52 14.98
CA THR A 346 1.54 -22.98 14.75
C THR A 346 0.95 -23.72 15.96
N THR A 347 0.68 -23.00 17.05
CA THR A 347 0.06 -23.54 18.26
C THR A 347 -1.29 -22.86 18.46
N PRO A 348 -2.40 -23.46 18.03
CA PRO A 348 -3.71 -22.87 18.26
C PRO A 348 -4.22 -23.09 19.69
N ASP A 349 -5.11 -22.21 20.16
CA ASP A 349 -5.85 -22.45 21.40
C ASP A 349 -6.76 -23.67 21.24
N VAL A 350 -6.44 -24.73 21.98
CA VAL A 350 -7.16 -26.01 21.95
C VAL A 350 -8.61 -25.90 22.41
N ASN A 351 -8.98 -24.86 23.17
CA ASN A 351 -10.36 -24.62 23.59
C ASN A 351 -11.23 -24.13 22.43
N LEU A 352 -10.66 -23.34 21.52
CA LEU A 352 -11.33 -22.84 20.32
C LEU A 352 -11.19 -23.81 19.15
N PHE A 353 -10.01 -24.41 18.98
CA PHE A 353 -9.65 -25.28 17.86
C PHE A 353 -9.08 -26.63 18.33
N PRO A 354 -9.92 -27.51 18.91
CA PRO A 354 -9.46 -28.79 19.49
C PRO A 354 -8.83 -29.75 18.47
N HIS A 355 -9.09 -29.60 17.17
CA HIS A 355 -8.46 -30.38 16.10
C HIS A 355 -7.33 -29.63 15.37
N GLY A 356 -6.99 -28.41 15.80
CA GLY A 356 -5.97 -27.57 15.20
C GLY A 356 -6.35 -26.95 13.85
N LEU A 357 -5.48 -26.08 13.33
CA LEU A 357 -5.76 -25.28 12.12
C LEU A 357 -5.43 -26.04 10.84
N GLU A 358 -4.61 -27.09 10.89
CA GLU A 358 -4.44 -28.03 9.77
C GLU A 358 -5.76 -28.69 9.38
N TYR A 359 -6.56 -29.09 10.38
CA TYR A 359 -7.90 -29.65 10.16
C TYR A 359 -8.81 -28.64 9.45
N ILE A 360 -8.83 -27.38 9.93
CA ILE A 360 -9.59 -26.30 9.32
C ILE A 360 -9.15 -26.05 7.88
N GLY A 361 -7.85 -25.95 7.62
CA GLY A 361 -7.31 -25.79 6.28
C GLY A 361 -7.69 -26.95 5.35
N GLY A 362 -7.84 -28.16 5.88
CA GLY A 362 -8.41 -29.30 5.17
C GLY A 362 -9.89 -29.12 4.79
N GLU A 363 -10.72 -28.60 5.70
CA GLU A 363 -12.14 -28.32 5.45
C GLU A 363 -12.33 -27.18 4.44
N VAL A 364 -11.59 -26.08 4.58
CA VAL A 364 -11.64 -24.92 3.67
C VAL A 364 -11.30 -25.36 2.25
N ARG A 365 -10.22 -26.14 2.08
CA ARG A 365 -9.83 -26.68 0.76
C ARG A 365 -10.82 -27.69 0.19
N ARG A 366 -11.47 -28.52 1.03
CA ARG A 366 -12.56 -29.41 0.60
C ARG A 366 -13.76 -28.64 0.04
N ASN A 367 -13.98 -27.42 0.54
CA ASN A 367 -14.99 -26.50 0.04
C ASN A 367 -14.52 -25.71 -1.21
N GLY A 368 -13.30 -25.93 -1.69
CA GLY A 368 -12.75 -25.25 -2.87
C GLY A 368 -12.43 -23.77 -2.63
N LEU A 369 -12.13 -23.40 -1.39
CA LEU A 369 -11.72 -22.07 -0.98
C LEU A 369 -10.20 -22.00 -0.74
N ILE A 370 -9.65 -20.80 -0.81
CA ILE A 370 -8.25 -20.49 -0.48
C ILE A 370 -8.17 -20.18 1.01
N PHE A 371 -7.36 -20.96 1.74
CA PHE A 371 -7.21 -20.79 3.18
C PHE A 371 -6.17 -19.73 3.51
N GLY A 372 -6.56 -18.76 4.34
CA GLY A 372 -5.70 -17.71 4.85
C GLY A 372 -5.63 -17.67 6.38
N LEU A 373 -4.51 -17.16 6.89
CA LEU A 373 -4.28 -16.94 8.32
C LEU A 373 -3.65 -15.58 8.59
N TRP A 374 -4.04 -14.98 9.71
CA TRP A 374 -3.37 -13.81 10.28
C TRP A 374 -2.17 -14.20 11.13
N THR A 375 -1.15 -13.36 11.15
CA THR A 375 0.03 -13.43 12.02
C THR A 375 0.51 -12.03 12.36
N ALA A 376 1.18 -11.83 13.49
CA ALA A 376 1.98 -10.63 13.77
C ALA A 376 3.46 -11.07 13.90
N PRO A 377 4.17 -11.20 12.77
CA PRO A 377 5.38 -12.03 12.65
C PRO A 377 6.49 -11.70 13.65
N PHE A 378 6.57 -10.44 14.08
CA PHE A 378 7.70 -9.91 14.84
C PHE A 378 7.35 -9.58 16.29
N GLU A 379 6.10 -9.79 16.70
CA GLU A 379 5.68 -9.66 18.09
C GLU A 379 5.78 -10.98 18.83
N VAL A 380 6.25 -10.90 20.08
CA VAL A 380 6.35 -12.06 20.97
C VAL A 380 5.79 -11.67 22.33
N SER A 381 4.76 -12.38 22.81
CA SER A 381 4.28 -12.18 24.17
C SER A 381 5.05 -13.01 25.19
N ASP A 382 4.92 -12.66 26.47
CA ASP A 382 5.62 -13.36 27.56
C ASP A 382 5.19 -14.83 27.73
N ARG A 383 4.02 -15.22 27.23
CA ARG A 383 3.55 -16.62 27.24
C ARG A 383 4.14 -17.47 26.13
N ALA A 384 4.64 -16.83 25.06
CA ALA A 384 5.16 -17.53 23.90
C ALA A 384 6.45 -18.30 24.22
N TRP A 385 6.64 -19.41 23.51
CA TRP A 385 7.77 -20.30 23.64
C TRP A 385 9.10 -19.57 23.43
N VAL A 386 9.16 -18.64 22.48
CA VAL A 386 10.35 -17.81 22.23
C VAL A 386 10.72 -17.00 23.48
N TYR A 387 9.76 -16.32 24.11
CA TYR A 387 10.06 -15.58 25.34
C TYR A 387 10.51 -16.48 26.49
N GLN A 388 9.87 -17.64 26.65
CA GLN A 388 10.17 -18.55 27.75
C GLN A 388 11.53 -19.24 27.62
N ASN A 389 12.00 -19.49 26.39
CA ASN A 389 13.17 -20.34 26.13
C ASN A 389 14.34 -19.61 25.46
N HIS A 390 14.08 -18.49 24.78
CA HIS A 390 15.02 -17.81 23.90
C HIS A 390 14.92 -16.28 24.02
N LYS A 391 15.04 -15.75 25.24
CA LYS A 391 15.07 -14.29 25.45
C LYS A 391 16.20 -13.61 24.69
N ASP A 392 17.28 -14.33 24.40
CA ASP A 392 18.41 -13.88 23.56
C ASP A 392 18.03 -13.65 22.08
N TRP A 393 16.84 -14.10 21.64
CA TRP A 393 16.29 -13.83 20.31
C TRP A 393 15.41 -12.59 20.26
N LEU A 394 15.20 -11.92 21.39
CA LEU A 394 14.38 -10.71 21.47
C LEU A 394 15.26 -9.46 21.45
N LEU A 395 14.69 -8.34 21.06
CA LEU A 395 15.40 -7.06 20.99
C LEU A 395 15.73 -6.54 22.39
N HIS A 396 16.99 -6.13 22.57
CA HIS A 396 17.47 -5.52 23.81
C HIS A 396 17.90 -4.08 23.58
N ASN A 397 17.95 -3.30 24.65
CA ASN A 397 18.69 -2.04 24.66
C ASN A 397 20.19 -2.27 24.88
N ALA A 398 20.99 -1.20 24.87
CA ALA A 398 22.43 -1.28 25.06
C ALA A 398 22.87 -1.79 26.45
N ALA A 399 21.98 -1.80 27.44
CA ALA A 399 22.23 -2.37 28.78
C ALA A 399 21.94 -3.88 28.85
N GLY A 400 21.45 -4.49 27.77
CA GLY A 400 21.05 -5.89 27.74
C GLY A 400 19.68 -6.13 28.38
N GLU A 401 18.82 -5.11 28.47
CA GLU A 401 17.44 -5.23 28.94
C GLU A 401 16.49 -5.36 27.74
N LEU A 402 15.47 -6.20 27.86
CA LEU A 402 14.44 -6.34 26.81
C LEU A 402 13.68 -5.03 26.59
N ILE A 403 13.38 -4.73 25.33
CA ILE A 403 12.54 -3.60 24.95
C ILE A 403 11.07 -4.06 24.94
N HIS A 404 10.25 -3.44 25.79
CA HIS A 404 8.82 -3.69 25.89
C HIS A 404 8.07 -2.70 24.99
N ILE A 405 7.19 -3.22 24.14
CA ILE A 405 6.51 -2.45 23.08
C ILE A 405 5.00 -2.33 23.25
N GLY A 406 4.43 -2.88 24.33
CA GLY A 406 3.00 -2.77 24.58
C GLY A 406 2.39 -4.06 25.10
N TYR A 407 1.10 -4.24 24.84
CA TYR A 407 0.29 -5.33 25.34
C TYR A 407 -0.70 -5.75 24.25
N VAL A 408 -1.08 -7.03 24.21
CA VAL A 408 -2.13 -7.48 23.27
C VAL A 408 -3.47 -6.80 23.59
N THR A 409 -3.84 -6.70 24.87
CA THR A 409 -5.09 -6.04 25.29
C THR A 409 -5.03 -5.60 26.75
N ASP A 410 -5.57 -4.41 27.08
CA ASP A 410 -5.82 -3.93 28.47
C ASP A 410 -4.71 -4.25 29.50
N HIS A 411 -3.45 -3.93 29.18
CA HIS A 411 -2.28 -4.21 30.03
C HIS A 411 -2.03 -5.70 30.34
N ASN A 412 -2.57 -6.61 29.53
CA ASN A 412 -2.36 -8.05 29.60
C ASN A 412 -1.56 -8.55 28.40
N ASP A 413 -0.83 -9.64 28.61
CA ASP A 413 0.03 -10.28 27.60
C ASP A 413 1.09 -9.29 27.03
N PRO A 414 2.10 -8.92 27.83
CA PRO A 414 3.16 -7.97 27.46
C PRO A 414 3.89 -8.39 26.18
N LEU A 415 4.20 -7.41 25.33
CA LEU A 415 4.78 -7.61 24.00
C LEU A 415 6.25 -7.17 23.92
N TYR A 416 7.01 -7.94 23.15
CA TYR A 416 8.43 -7.74 22.85
C TYR A 416 8.70 -7.96 21.36
N VAL A 417 9.83 -7.43 20.88
CA VAL A 417 10.24 -7.53 19.49
C VAL A 417 11.12 -8.76 19.25
N LEU A 418 10.79 -9.57 18.25
CA LEU A 418 11.66 -10.63 17.74
C LEU A 418 12.83 -10.02 16.95
N ASP A 419 14.06 -10.30 17.36
CA ASP A 419 15.26 -9.89 16.61
C ASP A 419 15.48 -10.83 15.41
N THR A 420 14.95 -10.43 14.27
CA THR A 420 15.06 -11.16 12.99
C THR A 420 16.49 -11.23 12.44
N THR A 421 17.46 -10.54 13.05
CA THR A 421 18.88 -10.65 12.70
C THR A 421 19.58 -11.82 13.42
N ASN A 422 18.96 -12.36 14.46
CA ASN A 422 19.42 -13.53 15.20
C ASN A 422 19.15 -14.83 14.41
N PRO A 423 20.16 -15.67 14.11
CA PRO A 423 19.97 -16.91 13.34
C PRO A 423 18.94 -17.88 13.91
N GLY A 424 18.76 -17.91 15.24
CA GLY A 424 17.75 -18.73 15.91
C GLY A 424 16.33 -18.24 15.62
N ALA A 425 16.10 -16.93 15.74
CA ALA A 425 14.84 -16.29 15.36
C ALA A 425 14.52 -16.48 13.87
N GLN A 426 15.53 -16.39 13.00
CA GLN A 426 15.37 -16.64 11.57
C GLN A 426 14.90 -18.07 11.28
N ASN A 427 15.49 -19.06 11.96
CA ASN A 427 15.06 -20.45 11.82
C ASN A 427 13.65 -20.67 12.38
N TYR A 428 13.28 -19.99 13.47
CA TYR A 428 11.94 -20.01 14.04
C TYR A 428 10.89 -19.49 13.06
N LEU A 429 11.13 -18.32 12.45
CA LEU A 429 10.26 -17.76 11.41
C LEU A 429 10.13 -18.75 10.24
N LYS A 430 11.26 -19.23 9.71
CA LYS A 430 11.25 -20.19 8.60
C LYS A 430 10.39 -21.42 8.92
N GLN A 431 10.57 -22.03 10.09
CA GLN A 431 9.81 -23.22 10.48
C GLN A 431 8.32 -22.91 10.65
N THR A 432 7.98 -21.80 11.28
CA THR A 432 6.59 -21.36 11.50
C THR A 432 5.88 -21.22 10.15
N TYR A 433 6.44 -20.44 9.24
CA TYR A 433 5.80 -20.14 7.96
C TYR A 433 5.82 -21.30 6.97
N SER A 434 6.85 -22.16 6.98
CA SER A 434 6.80 -23.43 6.23
C SER A 434 5.69 -24.36 6.75
N THR A 435 5.47 -24.41 8.07
CA THR A 435 4.37 -25.21 8.65
C THR A 435 3.00 -24.68 8.22
N LEU A 436 2.79 -23.36 8.23
CA LEU A 436 1.54 -22.77 7.73
C LEU A 436 1.32 -23.11 6.25
N HIS A 437 2.36 -23.02 5.43
CA HIS A 437 2.29 -23.41 4.01
C HIS A 437 1.93 -24.89 3.82
N ASP A 438 2.52 -25.79 4.63
CA ASP A 438 2.25 -27.23 4.63
C ASP A 438 0.80 -27.55 5.02
N TRP A 439 0.20 -26.77 5.93
CA TRP A 439 -1.23 -26.86 6.25
C TRP A 439 -2.15 -26.43 5.09
N GLY A 440 -1.58 -25.86 4.03
CA GLY A 440 -2.30 -25.41 2.83
C GLY A 440 -2.69 -23.94 2.86
N VAL A 441 -2.09 -23.14 3.75
CA VAL A 441 -2.29 -21.68 3.77
C VAL A 441 -1.67 -21.06 2.52
N ARG A 442 -2.43 -20.20 1.83
CA ARG A 442 -2.02 -19.51 0.59
C ARG A 442 -2.32 -18.01 0.61
N PHE A 443 -2.81 -17.51 1.73
CA PHE A 443 -2.96 -16.10 2.02
C PHE A 443 -2.51 -15.86 3.47
N ILE A 444 -1.62 -14.90 3.70
CA ILE A 444 -1.12 -14.60 5.04
C ILE A 444 -1.19 -13.11 5.26
N LYS A 445 -2.01 -12.71 6.22
CA LYS A 445 -2.07 -11.35 6.74
C LYS A 445 -0.99 -11.20 7.82
N MET A 446 -0.13 -10.19 7.69
CA MET A 446 1.03 -9.95 8.55
C MET A 446 0.91 -8.57 9.18
N ASP A 447 0.62 -8.55 10.47
CA ASP A 447 0.17 -7.38 11.21
C ASP A 447 1.22 -6.86 12.22
N PHE A 448 1.01 -5.66 12.75
CA PHE A 448 1.80 -5.03 13.83
C PHE A 448 3.31 -5.01 13.57
N MET A 449 3.72 -4.86 12.31
CA MET A 449 5.13 -4.72 11.94
C MET A 449 5.68 -3.32 12.21
N ASP A 450 4.81 -2.31 12.26
CA ASP A 450 5.11 -0.94 12.67
C ASP A 450 5.42 -0.85 14.18
N ASP A 451 4.73 -1.64 15.01
CA ASP A 451 4.98 -1.79 16.46
C ASP A 451 6.38 -2.34 16.77
N THR A 452 6.91 -3.14 15.84
CA THR A 452 8.13 -3.92 16.04
C THR A 452 9.34 -3.33 15.32
N ALA A 453 9.11 -2.31 14.47
CA ALA A 453 10.15 -1.52 13.84
C ALA A 453 10.79 -0.54 14.85
N VAL A 454 11.39 -1.08 15.92
CA VAL A 454 12.00 -0.33 17.02
C VAL A 454 13.52 -0.39 16.96
N GLU A 455 14.19 0.74 17.14
CA GLU A 455 15.65 0.76 17.23
C GLU A 455 16.15 0.09 18.54
N GLY A 456 17.26 -0.64 18.46
CA GLY A 456 17.82 -1.36 19.60
C GLY A 456 19.17 -2.00 19.30
N ALA A 457 19.63 -2.85 20.21
CA ALA A 457 20.85 -3.63 20.08
C ALA A 457 20.54 -4.99 19.42
N TYR A 458 20.50 -4.99 18.09
CA TYR A 458 20.32 -6.19 17.27
C TYR A 458 21.54 -7.13 17.33
N HIS A 459 21.31 -8.43 17.15
CA HIS A 459 22.31 -9.49 17.07
C HIS A 459 23.31 -9.22 15.95
N ARG A 460 22.83 -8.76 14.79
CA ARG A 460 23.68 -8.18 13.73
C ARG A 460 23.95 -6.71 14.07
N PRO A 461 25.19 -6.32 14.40
CA PRO A 461 25.49 -4.95 14.79
C PRO A 461 25.23 -3.97 13.64
N ASN A 462 24.93 -2.72 13.99
CA ASN A 462 24.74 -1.60 13.04
C ASN A 462 23.59 -1.80 12.04
N THR A 463 22.60 -2.62 12.42
CA THR A 463 21.36 -2.86 11.69
C THR A 463 20.28 -1.93 12.21
N THR A 464 19.54 -1.27 11.32
CA THR A 464 18.37 -0.46 11.71
C THR A 464 17.13 -1.33 11.91
N ALA A 465 16.11 -0.77 12.55
CA ALA A 465 14.81 -1.43 12.68
C ALA A 465 14.21 -1.86 11.33
N LEU A 466 14.30 -1.00 10.31
CA LEU A 466 13.77 -1.28 8.97
C LEU A 466 14.57 -2.37 8.23
N GLU A 467 15.90 -2.43 8.43
CA GLU A 467 16.71 -3.53 7.90
C GLU A 467 16.34 -4.86 8.56
N ALA A 468 16.13 -4.88 9.87
CA ALA A 468 15.69 -6.07 10.60
C ALA A 468 14.31 -6.55 10.12
N GLN A 469 13.33 -5.64 9.98
CA GLN A 469 12.01 -5.99 9.48
C GLN A 469 12.09 -6.64 8.08
N ARG A 470 12.88 -6.07 7.16
CA ARG A 470 13.09 -6.64 5.82
C ARG A 470 13.73 -8.02 5.85
N ILE A 471 14.72 -8.25 6.71
CA ILE A 471 15.32 -9.60 6.89
C ILE A 471 14.23 -10.61 7.28
N GLY A 472 13.35 -10.24 8.21
CA GLY A 472 12.22 -11.08 8.62
C GLY A 472 11.27 -11.38 7.46
N LEU A 473 10.85 -10.34 6.73
CA LEU A 473 9.95 -10.47 5.58
C LEU A 473 10.53 -11.34 4.47
N GLU A 474 11.83 -11.21 4.15
CA GLU A 474 12.51 -12.04 3.15
C GLU A 474 12.55 -13.52 3.54
N ILE A 475 12.71 -13.82 4.84
CA ILE A 475 12.64 -15.18 5.37
C ILE A 475 11.23 -15.75 5.21
N ILE A 476 10.20 -14.96 5.56
CA ILE A 476 8.80 -15.35 5.43
C ILE A 476 8.48 -15.66 3.96
N ARG A 477 8.76 -14.71 3.05
CA ARG A 477 8.59 -14.90 1.60
C ARG A 477 9.29 -16.16 1.10
N SER A 478 10.54 -16.37 1.50
CA SER A 478 11.31 -17.55 1.09
C SER A 478 10.72 -18.86 1.63
N ALA A 479 10.10 -18.84 2.82
CA ALA A 479 9.50 -20.01 3.45
C ALA A 479 8.16 -20.41 2.83
N VAL A 480 7.36 -19.43 2.37
CA VAL A 480 6.02 -19.68 1.80
C VAL A 480 5.98 -19.72 0.28
N GLY A 481 7.05 -19.26 -0.39
CA GLY A 481 7.15 -19.26 -1.84
C GLY A 481 6.27 -18.23 -2.55
N GLU A 482 6.21 -18.36 -3.88
CA GLU A 482 5.52 -17.44 -4.79
C GLU A 482 4.03 -17.77 -4.96
N ASP A 483 3.56 -18.92 -4.46
CA ASP A 483 2.15 -19.34 -4.54
C ASP A 483 1.30 -18.83 -3.36
N THR A 484 1.91 -18.10 -2.42
CA THR A 484 1.26 -17.52 -1.25
C THR A 484 1.20 -16.02 -1.35
N VAL A 485 -0.01 -15.46 -1.17
CA VAL A 485 -0.23 -14.02 -1.06
C VAL A 485 0.20 -13.58 0.34
N LEU A 486 1.15 -12.65 0.41
CA LEU A 486 1.50 -11.96 1.65
C LEU A 486 0.84 -10.60 1.65
N ASP A 487 0.02 -10.34 2.66
CA ASP A 487 -0.69 -9.10 2.88
C ASP A 487 -0.11 -8.38 4.10
N LYS A 488 0.36 -7.14 3.92
CA LYS A 488 0.90 -6.35 5.03
C LYS A 488 -0.20 -5.57 5.73
N ASP A 489 -0.13 -5.55 7.05
CA ASP A 489 -1.00 -4.83 7.95
C ASP A 489 -0.14 -4.22 9.06
N GLY A 490 -0.48 -3.02 9.53
CA GLY A 490 0.31 -2.31 10.54
C GLY A 490 1.79 -2.25 10.15
N SER A 491 2.16 -1.56 9.07
CA SER A 491 3.55 -1.56 8.58
C SER A 491 3.93 -0.21 7.96
N PRO A 492 5.22 0.19 8.03
CA PRO A 492 5.74 1.23 7.14
C PRO A 492 5.32 0.95 5.69
N MET A 493 4.80 1.96 4.98
CA MET A 493 4.18 1.76 3.66
C MET A 493 5.17 1.28 2.58
N LEU A 494 6.36 1.89 2.50
CA LEU A 494 7.37 1.58 1.47
C LEU A 494 8.29 0.42 1.81
N ASN A 495 8.59 0.19 3.09
CA ASN A 495 9.56 -0.84 3.51
C ASN A 495 9.25 -2.27 3.02
N PRO A 496 8.00 -2.75 2.96
CA PRO A 496 7.68 -4.11 2.52
C PRO A 496 7.56 -4.25 0.98
N VAL A 497 7.61 -3.15 0.22
CA VAL A 497 7.40 -3.18 -1.24
C VAL A 497 8.45 -4.05 -1.91
N GLY A 498 7.98 -4.89 -2.85
CA GLY A 498 8.80 -5.90 -3.53
C GLY A 498 8.87 -7.26 -2.82
N ILE A 499 8.41 -7.34 -1.56
CA ILE A 499 8.36 -8.60 -0.79
C ILE A 499 6.92 -9.10 -0.63
N VAL A 500 5.98 -8.19 -0.32
CA VAL A 500 4.55 -8.48 -0.13
C VAL A 500 3.75 -8.29 -1.42
N ASP A 501 2.59 -8.94 -1.52
CA ASP A 501 1.70 -8.89 -2.68
C ASP A 501 0.51 -7.94 -2.46
N ALA A 502 0.00 -7.87 -1.24
CA ALA A 502 -1.10 -7.01 -0.82
C ALA A 502 -0.69 -6.15 0.39
N GLY A 503 -1.45 -5.10 0.69
CA GLY A 503 -1.20 -4.31 1.88
C GLY A 503 -2.28 -3.31 2.22
N ARG A 504 -2.63 -3.22 3.52
CA ARG A 504 -3.59 -2.25 4.02
C ARG A 504 -3.16 -0.82 3.78
N ILE A 505 -4.13 0.02 3.46
CA ILE A 505 -3.93 1.45 3.18
C ILE A 505 -4.79 2.36 4.04
N SER A 506 -5.62 1.80 4.91
CA SER A 506 -6.59 2.54 5.72
C SER A 506 -6.67 2.01 7.14
N GLN A 507 -7.28 2.83 8.00
CA GLN A 507 -7.70 2.43 9.34
C GLN A 507 -8.57 1.17 9.33
N ASP A 508 -8.61 0.53 10.48
CA ASP A 508 -9.52 -0.57 10.74
C ASP A 508 -10.98 -0.14 10.59
N THR A 509 -11.74 -0.92 9.82
CA THR A 509 -13.17 -0.75 9.62
C THR A 509 -13.95 -1.56 10.67
N GLY A 510 -15.26 -1.68 10.48
CA GLY A 510 -16.12 -2.44 11.38
C GLY A 510 -17.59 -2.19 11.10
N HIS A 511 -18.45 -2.59 12.04
CA HIS A 511 -19.91 -2.49 11.92
C HIS A 511 -20.45 -1.10 12.27
N THR A 512 -19.72 -0.03 11.94
CA THR A 512 -20.15 1.36 12.15
C THR A 512 -19.84 2.24 10.94
N PHE A 513 -20.68 3.27 10.75
CA PHE A 513 -20.42 4.30 9.75
C PHE A 513 -19.11 5.06 10.02
N ASP A 514 -18.85 5.38 11.29
CA ASP A 514 -17.64 6.10 11.69
C ASP A 514 -16.36 5.35 11.29
N ALA A 515 -16.31 4.03 11.46
CA ALA A 515 -15.15 3.24 11.06
C ALA A 515 -14.94 3.30 9.52
N SER A 516 -16.02 3.20 8.73
CA SER A 516 -15.93 3.38 7.27
C SER A 516 -15.49 4.79 6.90
N ARG A 517 -16.04 5.81 7.57
CA ARG A 517 -15.68 7.22 7.34
C ARG A 517 -14.20 7.46 7.65
N ASP A 518 -13.70 6.92 8.75
CA ASP A 518 -12.33 7.12 9.22
C ASP A 518 -11.31 6.41 8.32
N ALA A 519 -11.67 5.25 7.73
CA ALA A 519 -10.88 4.55 6.72
C ALA A 519 -10.79 5.29 5.37
N ALA A 520 -11.83 6.03 4.99
CA ALA A 520 -11.97 6.63 3.66
C ALA A 520 -10.85 7.62 3.30
N SER A 521 -10.32 8.37 4.28
CA SER A 521 -9.21 9.30 4.06
C SER A 521 -7.94 8.58 3.60
N GLY A 522 -7.62 7.41 4.20
CA GLY A 522 -6.49 6.58 3.79
C GLY A 522 -6.67 6.00 2.39
N ILE A 523 -7.86 5.46 2.09
CA ILE A 523 -8.20 4.92 0.77
C ILE A 523 -8.07 5.98 -0.32
N ALA A 524 -8.58 7.19 -0.08
CA ALA A 524 -8.46 8.30 -1.01
C ALA A 524 -7.00 8.75 -1.18
N ALA A 525 -6.29 9.04 -0.09
CA ALA A 525 -4.94 9.57 -0.14
C ALA A 525 -3.92 8.60 -0.77
N ARG A 526 -4.18 7.29 -0.67
CA ARG A 526 -3.27 6.22 -1.11
C ARG A 526 -3.78 5.45 -2.33
N TYR A 527 -4.77 5.97 -3.06
CA TYR A 527 -5.32 5.32 -4.27
C TYR A 527 -4.22 4.92 -5.27
N TYR A 528 -3.16 5.73 -5.38
CA TYR A 528 -2.04 5.52 -6.28
C TYR A 528 -1.13 4.34 -5.87
N MET A 529 -1.23 3.84 -4.64
CA MET A 529 -0.43 2.71 -4.17
C MET A 529 -0.94 1.37 -4.71
N ASN A 530 -2.24 1.26 -4.98
CA ASN A 530 -2.82 0.06 -5.56
C ASN A 530 -2.17 -0.24 -6.91
N ARG A 531 -1.74 -1.49 -7.10
CA ARG A 531 -1.01 -1.98 -8.28
C ARG A 531 0.29 -1.24 -8.60
N ASN A 532 0.80 -0.43 -7.67
CA ASN A 532 2.12 0.20 -7.76
C ASN A 532 3.05 -0.26 -6.63
N PHE A 533 2.55 -0.32 -5.39
CA PHE A 533 3.27 -0.85 -4.23
C PHE A 533 2.90 -2.32 -3.99
N PHE A 534 1.60 -2.59 -4.01
CA PHE A 534 0.95 -3.86 -3.74
C PHE A 534 -0.51 -3.80 -4.22
N VAL A 535 -1.27 -4.88 -4.11
CA VAL A 535 -2.75 -4.83 -4.18
C VAL A 535 -3.25 -4.17 -2.90
N ALA A 536 -3.96 -3.04 -3.00
CA ALA A 536 -4.41 -2.32 -1.81
C ALA A 536 -5.40 -3.17 -0.99
N ASP A 537 -5.27 -3.17 0.33
CA ASP A 537 -6.30 -3.64 1.25
C ASP A 537 -7.02 -2.41 1.86
N PRO A 538 -8.32 -2.19 1.55
CA PRO A 538 -9.11 -1.14 2.19
C PRO A 538 -9.64 -1.54 3.58
N ASP A 539 -9.21 -2.68 4.11
CA ASP A 539 -9.86 -3.45 5.15
C ASP A 539 -11.22 -4.02 4.70
N ALA A 540 -11.81 -4.90 5.50
CA ALA A 540 -13.05 -5.54 5.13
C ALA A 540 -14.24 -4.58 5.15
N PHE A 541 -15.19 -4.81 4.28
CA PHE A 541 -16.49 -4.17 4.38
C PHE A 541 -17.45 -5.02 5.23
N THR A 542 -18.34 -4.35 5.94
CA THR A 542 -19.46 -4.96 6.67
C THR A 542 -20.78 -4.40 6.18
N VAL A 543 -21.77 -5.27 5.94
CA VAL A 543 -23.10 -4.88 5.47
C VAL A 543 -24.23 -5.52 6.26
N SER A 544 -23.95 -6.54 7.06
CA SER A 544 -24.95 -7.27 7.82
C SER A 544 -25.59 -6.40 8.91
N SER A 545 -26.67 -6.91 9.51
CA SER A 545 -27.30 -6.30 10.67
C SER A 545 -26.67 -6.75 12.00
N GLN A 546 -25.45 -7.29 11.96
CA GLN A 546 -24.72 -7.73 13.14
C GLN A 546 -24.44 -6.54 14.08
N THR A 547 -24.46 -6.81 15.39
CA THR A 547 -24.04 -5.87 16.42
C THR A 547 -22.92 -6.48 17.26
N VAL A 548 -22.07 -5.62 17.80
CA VAL A 548 -20.93 -6.00 18.65
C VAL A 548 -21.03 -5.18 19.93
N ASP A 549 -21.51 -5.81 21.00
CA ASP A 549 -21.91 -5.11 22.23
C ASP A 549 -20.81 -5.09 23.31
N ASP A 550 -19.84 -6.00 23.23
CA ASP A 550 -18.78 -6.23 24.21
C ASP A 550 -17.45 -5.55 23.89
N HIS A 551 -17.32 -4.93 22.70
CA HIS A 551 -16.17 -4.11 22.32
C HIS A 551 -16.53 -2.63 22.24
N SER A 552 -15.82 -1.78 23.00
CA SER A 552 -16.11 -0.34 23.05
C SER A 552 -15.46 0.48 21.94
N TRP A 553 -14.43 -0.04 21.27
CA TRP A 553 -13.59 0.72 20.33
C TRP A 553 -13.93 0.49 18.85
N HIS A 554 -14.59 -0.61 18.48
CA HIS A 554 -15.12 -0.90 17.12
C HIS A 554 -16.63 -1.13 17.11
N GLY A 555 -17.30 -0.92 18.26
CA GLY A 555 -18.65 -1.40 18.54
C GLY A 555 -19.77 -0.78 17.71
N GLY A 556 -20.46 -1.62 16.94
CA GLY A 556 -21.78 -1.35 16.37
C GLY A 556 -22.88 -1.82 17.33
N ARG A 557 -23.23 -1.00 18.34
CA ARG A 557 -24.34 -1.28 19.27
C ARG A 557 -25.72 -1.24 18.61
N HIS A 558 -25.76 -0.72 17.39
CA HIS A 558 -26.92 -0.68 16.53
C HIS A 558 -26.50 -1.20 15.16
N PRO A 559 -27.38 -1.97 14.49
CA PRO A 559 -27.12 -2.39 13.12
C PRO A 559 -26.90 -1.18 12.22
N LEU A 560 -25.95 -1.27 11.27
CA LEU A 560 -25.82 -0.31 10.19
C LEU A 560 -27.18 -0.10 9.53
N THR A 561 -27.51 1.15 9.20
CA THR A 561 -28.62 1.41 8.27
C THR A 561 -28.29 0.81 6.89
N HIS A 562 -29.29 0.76 6.02
CA HIS A 562 -29.06 0.23 4.67
C HIS A 562 -28.12 1.14 3.87
N ASP A 563 -28.22 2.46 4.06
CA ASP A 563 -27.33 3.42 3.38
C ASP A 563 -25.90 3.38 3.93
N GLU A 564 -25.72 3.19 5.24
CA GLU A 564 -24.39 3.03 5.83
C GLU A 564 -23.69 1.73 5.36
N ALA A 565 -24.46 0.65 5.14
CA ALA A 565 -23.89 -0.55 4.51
C ALA A 565 -23.52 -0.35 3.05
N LYS A 566 -24.28 0.46 2.29
CA LYS A 566 -23.88 0.86 0.94
C LYS A 566 -22.57 1.64 0.98
N VAL A 567 -22.39 2.55 1.95
CA VAL A 567 -21.13 3.30 2.14
C VAL A 567 -19.97 2.33 2.36
N SER A 568 -20.11 1.40 3.30
CA SER A 568 -19.09 0.40 3.64
C SER A 568 -18.63 -0.41 2.42
N ILE A 569 -19.56 -1.03 1.68
CA ILE A 569 -19.19 -1.85 0.51
C ILE A 569 -18.73 -1.02 -0.69
N ALA A 570 -19.30 0.18 -0.92
CA ALA A 570 -18.84 1.08 -1.97
C ALA A 570 -17.41 1.55 -1.72
N LEU A 571 -17.06 1.80 -0.45
CA LEU A 571 -15.73 2.23 -0.07
C LEU A 571 -14.67 1.16 -0.36
N ALA A 572 -14.96 -0.11 -0.08
CA ALA A 572 -14.09 -1.20 -0.48
C ALA A 572 -13.96 -1.30 -2.01
N ALA A 573 -15.05 -1.14 -2.77
CA ALA A 573 -15.02 -1.20 -4.22
C ALA A 573 -14.20 -0.06 -4.86
N VAL A 574 -14.29 1.17 -4.36
CA VAL A 574 -13.51 2.31 -4.92
C VAL A 574 -12.02 2.15 -4.71
N SER A 575 -11.58 1.37 -3.72
CA SER A 575 -10.17 1.05 -3.53
C SER A 575 -9.56 0.31 -4.74
N GLY A 576 -10.38 -0.44 -5.49
CA GLY A 576 -9.93 -1.31 -6.59
C GLY A 576 -8.96 -2.42 -6.16
N GLY A 577 -8.78 -2.60 -4.86
CA GLY A 577 -7.93 -3.60 -4.24
C GLY A 577 -8.75 -4.76 -3.69
N MET A 578 -8.32 -5.35 -2.58
CA MET A 578 -9.01 -6.43 -1.88
C MET A 578 -10.48 -6.09 -1.63
N PHE A 579 -11.33 -7.10 -1.75
CA PHE A 579 -12.77 -6.97 -1.58
C PHE A 579 -13.26 -8.08 -0.64
N GLU A 580 -13.02 -7.86 0.66
CA GLU A 580 -13.26 -8.86 1.69
C GLU A 580 -14.41 -8.48 2.61
N LEU A 581 -15.22 -9.48 2.95
CA LEU A 581 -16.40 -9.35 3.78
C LEU A 581 -16.06 -9.69 5.24
N GLY A 582 -16.42 -8.80 6.15
CA GLY A 582 -16.17 -8.91 7.59
C GLY A 582 -17.41 -9.25 8.43
N ASP A 583 -18.43 -9.90 7.86
CA ASP A 583 -19.71 -10.18 8.53
C ASP A 583 -19.83 -11.63 9.03
N ASP A 584 -20.63 -11.86 10.08
CA ASP A 584 -21.18 -13.18 10.39
C ASP A 584 -22.09 -13.66 9.24
N LEU A 585 -21.59 -14.60 8.44
CA LEU A 585 -22.24 -15.00 7.18
C LEU A 585 -23.65 -15.59 7.35
N PRO A 586 -23.95 -16.43 8.35
CA PRO A 586 -25.33 -16.80 8.67
C PRO A 586 -26.26 -15.62 8.94
N THR A 587 -25.80 -14.61 9.71
CA THR A 587 -26.57 -13.37 9.96
C THR A 587 -26.81 -12.61 8.66
N LEU A 588 -25.78 -12.43 7.83
CA LEU A 588 -25.91 -11.83 6.49
C LEU A 588 -26.93 -12.60 5.63
N GLY A 589 -26.85 -13.93 5.61
CA GLY A 589 -27.72 -14.80 4.83
C GLY A 589 -29.19 -14.73 5.21
N SER A 590 -29.50 -14.26 6.43
CA SER A 590 -30.88 -14.05 6.89
C SER A 590 -31.54 -12.79 6.29
N SER A 591 -30.76 -11.92 5.64
CA SER A 591 -31.21 -10.66 5.07
C SER A 591 -30.96 -10.59 3.55
N PRO A 592 -31.98 -10.90 2.73
CA PRO A 592 -31.84 -10.89 1.26
C PRO A 592 -31.40 -9.54 0.70
N GLU A 593 -31.83 -8.44 1.30
CA GLU A 593 -31.45 -7.07 0.88
C GLU A 593 -29.96 -6.78 1.14
N ARG A 594 -29.38 -7.26 2.24
CA ARG A 594 -27.95 -7.10 2.52
C ARG A 594 -27.11 -8.04 1.66
N LEU A 595 -27.56 -9.28 1.50
CA LEU A 595 -26.91 -10.25 0.62
C LEU A 595 -26.88 -9.79 -0.85
N ALA A 596 -27.90 -9.04 -1.30
CA ALA A 596 -27.92 -8.46 -2.63
C ALA A 596 -26.80 -7.43 -2.86
N LEU A 597 -26.40 -6.67 -1.82
CA LEU A 597 -25.26 -5.75 -1.91
C LEU A 597 -23.95 -6.52 -2.20
N VAL A 598 -23.70 -7.59 -1.45
CA VAL A 598 -22.51 -8.45 -1.60
C VAL A 598 -22.47 -9.16 -2.96
N LYS A 599 -23.64 -9.42 -3.57
CA LYS A 599 -23.77 -10.05 -4.89
C LYS A 599 -23.86 -9.03 -6.04
N ASN A 600 -23.72 -7.74 -5.77
CA ASN A 600 -23.79 -6.71 -6.80
C ASN A 600 -22.64 -6.88 -7.81
N THR A 601 -22.97 -7.14 -9.07
CA THR A 601 -21.99 -7.45 -10.10
C THR A 601 -21.14 -6.24 -10.49
N ASP A 602 -21.66 -5.02 -10.41
CA ASP A 602 -20.87 -3.83 -10.74
C ASP A 602 -19.75 -3.63 -9.70
N LEU A 603 -20.05 -3.80 -8.41
CA LEU A 603 -19.04 -3.72 -7.34
C LEU A 603 -17.97 -4.83 -7.48
N ILE A 604 -18.40 -6.07 -7.74
CA ILE A 604 -17.48 -7.20 -7.96
C ILE A 604 -16.60 -6.96 -9.20
N ASN A 605 -17.17 -6.39 -10.27
CA ASN A 605 -16.42 -6.07 -11.48
C ASN A 605 -15.37 -4.99 -11.24
N MET A 606 -15.65 -3.98 -10.40
CA MET A 606 -14.64 -3.00 -9.98
C MET A 606 -13.46 -3.66 -9.27
N ALA A 607 -13.73 -4.59 -8.35
CA ALA A 607 -12.69 -5.36 -7.67
C ALA A 607 -11.87 -6.23 -8.64
N HIS A 608 -12.54 -6.93 -9.57
CA HIS A 608 -11.86 -7.71 -10.61
C HIS A 608 -11.03 -6.87 -11.59
N LEU A 609 -11.50 -5.66 -11.91
CA LEU A 609 -10.74 -4.72 -12.74
C LEU A 609 -9.40 -4.37 -12.08
N GLY A 610 -9.37 -4.30 -10.74
CA GLY A 610 -8.14 -4.10 -9.99
C GLY A 610 -7.60 -2.67 -10.05
N HIS A 611 -8.41 -1.70 -10.50
CA HIS A 611 -8.06 -0.29 -10.64
C HIS A 611 -8.76 0.53 -9.56
N SER A 612 -8.00 1.37 -8.85
CA SER A 612 -8.57 2.30 -7.88
C SER A 612 -9.34 3.41 -8.58
N SER A 613 -10.43 3.85 -7.95
CA SER A 613 -11.12 5.07 -8.36
C SER A 613 -10.27 6.29 -8.01
N ILE A 614 -10.19 7.26 -8.92
CA ILE A 614 -9.46 8.51 -8.68
C ILE A 614 -10.33 9.40 -7.76
N PRO A 615 -9.83 9.82 -6.58
CA PRO A 615 -10.51 10.78 -5.72
C PRO A 615 -10.44 12.18 -6.34
N ALA A 616 -11.43 12.55 -7.15
CA ALA A 616 -11.41 13.77 -7.96
C ALA A 616 -11.31 15.06 -7.13
N ASP A 617 -11.82 15.02 -5.89
CA ASP A 617 -11.79 16.14 -4.96
C ASP A 617 -10.76 15.99 -3.82
N LEU A 618 -9.74 15.13 -3.98
CA LEU A 618 -8.76 14.80 -2.94
C LEU A 618 -8.20 16.03 -2.20
N MET A 619 -7.76 17.05 -2.93
CA MET A 619 -7.22 18.29 -2.36
C MET A 619 -8.18 19.49 -2.46
N THR A 620 -9.41 19.26 -2.93
CA THR A 620 -10.39 20.32 -3.24
C THR A 620 -11.77 20.08 -2.64
N TYR A 621 -11.96 19.00 -1.86
CA TYR A 621 -13.22 18.70 -1.17
C TYR A 621 -13.71 19.87 -0.32
N GLU A 622 -15.03 20.01 -0.23
CA GLU A 622 -15.67 21.08 0.52
C GLU A 622 -15.40 20.94 2.02
N GLN A 623 -15.21 22.06 2.72
CA GLN A 623 -14.95 22.06 4.16
C GLN A 623 -16.03 21.31 4.98
N ALA A 624 -17.28 21.34 4.51
CA ALA A 624 -18.39 20.64 5.16
C ALA A 624 -18.20 19.12 5.16
N ASP A 625 -17.56 18.57 4.13
CA ASP A 625 -17.34 17.13 3.98
C ASP A 625 -16.16 16.63 4.81
N LYS A 626 -15.22 17.54 5.15
CA LYS A 626 -13.97 17.30 5.90
C LYS A 626 -12.98 16.31 5.26
N GLN A 627 -13.41 15.53 4.27
CA GLN A 627 -12.61 14.55 3.55
C GLN A 627 -13.15 14.35 2.11
N PRO A 628 -12.35 13.71 1.21
CA PRO A 628 -12.73 13.47 -0.17
C PRO A 628 -14.06 12.72 -0.30
N SER A 629 -14.92 13.17 -1.22
CA SER A 629 -16.27 12.63 -1.37
C SER A 629 -16.56 12.14 -2.79
N VAL A 630 -15.80 12.56 -3.80
CA VAL A 630 -16.09 12.29 -5.21
C VAL A 630 -15.00 11.42 -5.82
N PHE A 631 -15.39 10.23 -6.28
CA PHE A 631 -14.49 9.26 -6.87
C PHE A 631 -14.93 8.91 -8.29
N LEU A 632 -13.98 8.82 -9.21
CA LEU A 632 -14.23 8.43 -10.60
C LEU A 632 -13.35 7.24 -10.98
N LEU A 633 -13.98 6.15 -11.39
CA LEU A 633 -13.32 5.03 -12.04
C LEU A 633 -13.66 5.03 -13.53
N LYS A 634 -12.66 5.12 -14.38
CA LYS A 634 -12.80 4.84 -15.81
C LYS A 634 -12.49 3.36 -16.03
N GLU A 635 -13.52 2.55 -16.21
CA GLU A 635 -13.37 1.10 -16.33
C GLU A 635 -12.82 0.71 -17.70
N ASP A 636 -13.32 1.37 -18.74
CA ASP A 636 -12.81 1.30 -20.10
C ASP A 636 -13.15 2.58 -20.90
N LYS A 637 -13.07 2.52 -22.24
CA LYS A 637 -13.42 3.65 -23.12
C LYS A 637 -14.91 4.01 -23.12
N ARG A 638 -15.78 3.08 -22.74
CA ARG A 638 -17.24 3.16 -22.83
C ARG A 638 -17.90 3.39 -21.47
N GLN A 639 -17.36 2.78 -20.41
CA GLN A 639 -17.97 2.70 -19.10
C GLN A 639 -17.12 3.40 -18.03
N SER A 640 -17.80 4.11 -17.13
CA SER A 640 -17.20 4.68 -15.93
C SER A 640 -18.15 4.57 -14.75
N ILE A 641 -17.61 4.54 -13.54
CA ILE A 641 -18.35 4.61 -12.29
C ILE A 641 -18.03 5.93 -11.59
N LEU A 642 -19.08 6.68 -11.26
CA LEU A 642 -19.00 7.89 -10.44
C LEU A 642 -19.59 7.61 -9.06
N THR A 643 -18.77 7.69 -8.02
CA THR A 643 -19.16 7.43 -6.62
C THR A 643 -19.07 8.71 -5.81
N ILE A 644 -20.12 9.00 -5.05
CA ILE A 644 -20.26 10.25 -4.30
C ILE A 644 -20.75 9.92 -2.90
N PHE A 645 -19.95 10.29 -1.89
CA PHE A 645 -20.26 10.05 -0.49
C PHE A 645 -20.81 11.29 0.19
N ASN A 646 -21.76 11.09 1.11
CA ASN A 646 -22.13 12.07 2.12
C ASN A 646 -21.65 11.59 3.50
N TRP A 647 -20.54 12.17 3.94
CA TRP A 647 -19.92 11.90 5.24
C TRP A 647 -20.61 12.61 6.42
N THR A 648 -21.60 13.44 6.15
CA THR A 648 -22.14 14.40 7.12
C THR A 648 -23.42 13.89 7.78
N GLU A 649 -23.72 14.48 8.93
CA GLU A 649 -24.97 14.26 9.69
C GLU A 649 -26.19 14.92 9.03
N GLU A 650 -25.99 15.68 7.94
CA GLU A 650 -27.04 16.43 7.26
C GLU A 650 -27.22 15.98 5.82
N GLU A 651 -28.39 16.28 5.23
CA GLU A 651 -28.60 16.09 3.80
C GLU A 651 -27.71 17.04 2.99
N ARG A 652 -27.06 16.52 1.94
CA ARG A 652 -26.22 17.32 1.04
C ARG A 652 -26.90 17.47 -0.31
N THR A 653 -26.86 18.68 -0.86
CA THR A 653 -27.23 18.94 -2.26
C THR A 653 -25.97 19.29 -3.03
N ARG A 654 -25.62 18.48 -4.02
CA ARG A 654 -24.41 18.68 -4.85
C ARG A 654 -24.75 18.90 -6.31
N SER A 655 -23.86 19.63 -6.98
CA SER A 655 -23.90 19.82 -8.43
C SER A 655 -22.56 19.36 -9.00
N ILE A 656 -22.55 18.20 -9.66
CA ILE A 656 -21.35 17.57 -10.19
C ILE A 656 -21.10 18.04 -11.61
N ASP A 657 -19.95 18.67 -11.82
CA ASP A 657 -19.49 19.15 -13.11
C ASP A 657 -18.75 18.03 -13.85
N PHE A 658 -19.36 17.48 -14.89
CA PHE A 658 -18.79 16.38 -15.65
C PHE A 658 -17.51 16.80 -16.38
N LYS A 659 -17.41 18.07 -16.82
CA LYS A 659 -16.23 18.58 -17.51
C LYS A 659 -15.04 18.67 -16.55
N ALA A 660 -15.26 19.08 -15.29
CA ALA A 660 -14.23 19.08 -14.26
C ALA A 660 -13.68 17.68 -13.96
N LEU A 661 -14.51 16.65 -14.14
CA LEU A 661 -14.13 15.23 -14.03
C LEU A 661 -13.49 14.65 -15.32
N GLY A 662 -13.32 15.47 -16.36
CA GLY A 662 -12.82 15.01 -17.66
C GLY A 662 -13.79 14.04 -18.37
N LEU A 663 -15.10 14.18 -18.12
CA LEU A 663 -16.18 13.47 -18.79
C LEU A 663 -16.86 14.37 -19.83
N LYS A 664 -17.63 13.76 -20.73
CA LYS A 664 -18.51 14.48 -21.67
C LYS A 664 -19.73 15.04 -20.93
N GLU A 665 -20.55 15.83 -21.61
CA GLU A 665 -21.87 16.23 -21.09
C GLU A 665 -22.72 15.03 -20.62
N PRO A 666 -23.50 15.13 -19.52
CA PRO A 666 -24.32 14.03 -19.01
C PRO A 666 -25.25 13.40 -20.06
N SER A 667 -25.77 14.18 -21.01
CA SER A 667 -26.60 13.73 -22.14
C SER A 667 -25.91 12.67 -23.02
N ALA A 668 -24.58 12.66 -23.07
CA ALA A 668 -23.79 11.68 -23.83
C ALA A 668 -23.84 10.28 -23.21
N TYR A 669 -24.22 10.16 -21.94
CA TYR A 669 -24.20 8.90 -21.19
C TYR A 669 -25.61 8.34 -20.95
N GLN A 670 -25.72 7.02 -20.94
CA GLN A 670 -26.79 6.33 -20.22
C GLN A 670 -26.32 6.21 -18.76
N ILE A 671 -27.14 6.71 -17.83
CA ILE A 671 -26.79 6.83 -16.41
C ILE A 671 -27.75 5.98 -15.59
N THR A 672 -27.22 5.02 -14.85
CA THR A 672 -28.00 4.12 -13.98
C THR A 672 -27.40 4.10 -12.59
N GLU A 673 -28.25 4.06 -11.56
CA GLU A 673 -27.80 3.88 -10.18
C GLU A 673 -27.41 2.41 -9.93
N VAL A 674 -26.20 2.20 -9.41
CA VAL A 674 -25.60 0.87 -9.18
C VAL A 674 -26.37 0.05 -8.13
N PHE A 675 -26.98 0.71 -7.13
CA PHE A 675 -27.68 0.02 -6.06
C PHE A 675 -29.17 -0.25 -6.31
N ASP A 676 -29.82 0.49 -7.21
CA ASP A 676 -31.29 0.50 -7.32
C ASP A 676 -31.83 0.36 -8.75
N ASP A 677 -30.98 0.14 -9.77
CA ASP A 677 -31.31 -0.01 -11.21
C ASP A 677 -32.20 1.11 -11.80
N LYS A 678 -32.42 2.18 -11.06
CA LYS A 678 -33.27 3.30 -11.45
C LYS A 678 -32.48 4.28 -12.32
N PRO A 679 -33.05 4.77 -13.43
CA PRO A 679 -32.49 5.92 -14.15
C PRO A 679 -32.38 7.12 -13.21
N CYS A 680 -31.26 7.84 -13.23
CA CYS A 680 -31.03 8.98 -12.34
C CYS A 680 -31.39 10.34 -12.96
N CYS A 681 -31.84 11.24 -12.07
CA CYS A 681 -31.68 12.71 -11.98
C CYS A 681 -31.84 13.62 -13.22
N ASP A 682 -32.33 14.84 -12.98
CA ASP A 682 -32.37 15.92 -13.97
C ASP A 682 -30.94 16.34 -14.36
N ALA A 683 -30.48 15.77 -15.47
CA ALA A 683 -29.21 16.10 -16.08
C ALA A 683 -29.38 17.36 -16.93
N SER A 684 -28.85 18.49 -16.45
CA SER A 684 -28.63 19.65 -17.31
C SER A 684 -27.53 19.35 -18.33
N SER A 685 -27.35 20.19 -19.35
CA SER A 685 -26.37 19.93 -20.41
C SER A 685 -24.93 19.73 -19.92
N GLU A 686 -24.54 20.19 -18.73
CA GLU A 686 -23.16 20.06 -18.23
C GLU A 686 -23.04 19.52 -16.80
N LYS A 687 -24.12 19.56 -16.00
CA LYS A 687 -24.10 19.22 -14.58
C LYS A 687 -25.17 18.21 -14.19
N MET A 688 -24.82 17.36 -13.23
CA MET A 688 -25.74 16.46 -12.55
C MET A 688 -26.03 16.99 -11.14
N ASN A 689 -27.30 17.20 -10.81
CA ASN A 689 -27.70 17.62 -9.46
C ASN A 689 -28.21 16.41 -8.67
N LEU A 690 -27.76 16.29 -7.44
CA LEU A 690 -28.08 15.19 -6.54
C LEU A 690 -28.41 15.70 -5.15
N VAL A 691 -29.28 14.94 -4.49
CA VAL A 691 -29.59 15.06 -3.07
C VAL A 691 -29.16 13.75 -2.42
N GLU A 692 -28.37 13.86 -1.37
CA GLU A 692 -27.73 12.75 -0.66
C GLU A 692 -28.17 12.80 0.81
N PRO A 693 -28.91 11.80 1.29
CA PRO A 693 -29.19 11.65 2.72
C PRO A 693 -27.90 11.65 3.55
N PRO A 694 -27.95 11.98 4.85
CA PRO A 694 -26.80 11.78 5.73
C PRO A 694 -26.34 10.31 5.71
N HIS A 695 -25.04 10.12 5.89
CA HIS A 695 -24.40 8.78 5.99
C HIS A 695 -24.70 7.87 4.80
N SER A 696 -24.64 8.41 3.59
CA SER A 696 -25.03 7.70 2.37
C SER A 696 -23.98 7.78 1.27
N VAL A 697 -24.16 6.95 0.25
CA VAL A 697 -23.38 6.98 -0.98
C VAL A 697 -24.33 6.89 -2.17
N ARG A 698 -23.99 7.59 -3.25
CA ARG A 698 -24.63 7.50 -4.57
C ARG A 698 -23.61 7.04 -5.59
N MET A 699 -23.97 6.08 -6.42
CA MET A 699 -23.02 5.44 -7.31
C MET A 699 -23.62 5.21 -8.68
N TYR A 700 -23.09 5.92 -9.68
CA TYR A 700 -23.64 5.96 -11.02
C TYR A 700 -22.75 5.25 -12.02
N LYS A 701 -23.33 4.30 -12.74
CA LYS A 701 -22.74 3.69 -13.93
C LYS A 701 -23.04 4.56 -15.14
N LEU A 702 -21.98 5.02 -15.80
CA LEU A 702 -22.01 5.93 -16.94
C LEU A 702 -21.59 5.16 -18.19
N ILE A 703 -22.52 4.96 -19.12
CA ILE A 703 -22.27 4.27 -20.40
C ILE A 703 -22.31 5.26 -21.55
N ASP A 704 -21.18 5.48 -22.21
CA ASP A 704 -21.06 6.37 -23.35
C ASP A 704 -21.86 5.83 -24.54
N LYS A 705 -22.91 6.57 -24.95
CA LYS A 705 -23.82 6.17 -26.02
C LYS A 705 -23.14 6.14 -27.40
N ALA A 706 -22.02 6.86 -27.56
CA ALA A 706 -21.30 6.95 -28.82
C ALA A 706 -20.29 5.80 -29.02
N VAL A 707 -19.98 5.05 -27.96
CA VAL A 707 -19.05 3.92 -28.01
C VAL A 707 -19.86 2.62 -27.99
N ALA A 708 -19.65 1.79 -29.01
CA ALA A 708 -20.30 0.48 -29.09
C ALA A 708 -19.65 -0.49 -28.10
N PRO A 709 -20.41 -1.46 -27.54
CA PRO A 709 -19.83 -2.45 -26.65
C PRO A 709 -18.83 -3.34 -27.40
N ALA A 710 -17.68 -3.63 -26.77
CA ALA A 710 -16.58 -4.39 -27.36
C ALA A 710 -16.25 -5.65 -26.54
N ALA A 711 -15.80 -6.71 -27.24
CA ALA A 711 -15.33 -7.93 -26.60
C ALA A 711 -13.82 -7.80 -26.34
N PRO A 712 -13.29 -8.24 -25.19
CA PRO A 712 -11.88 -8.03 -24.86
C PRO A 712 -10.98 -8.91 -25.73
N ALA A 713 -9.81 -8.38 -26.08
CA ALA A 713 -8.75 -9.13 -26.74
C ALA A 713 -7.87 -9.85 -25.70
N PHE A 714 -7.56 -11.13 -25.95
CA PHE A 714 -6.73 -11.95 -25.07
C PHE A 714 -5.98 -13.03 -25.86
N GLU A 715 -4.86 -13.52 -25.34
CA GLU A 715 -4.11 -14.66 -25.87
C GLU A 715 -4.22 -15.90 -24.99
N VAL A 716 -4.00 -17.07 -25.59
CA VAL A 716 -4.05 -18.37 -24.90
C VAL A 716 -2.70 -19.07 -25.05
N HIS A 717 -2.16 -19.53 -23.92
CA HIS A 717 -0.93 -20.30 -23.84
C HIS A 717 -1.21 -21.70 -23.30
N ALA A 718 -0.89 -22.72 -24.10
CA ALA A 718 -1.08 -24.12 -23.75
C ALA A 718 -0.15 -25.02 -24.57
N ALA A 719 0.16 -26.21 -24.05
CA ALA A 719 0.89 -27.22 -24.81
C ALA A 719 0.00 -27.81 -25.93
N ALA A 720 0.53 -27.93 -27.16
CA ALA A 720 -0.19 -28.51 -28.29
C ALA A 720 -0.35 -30.05 -28.22
N SER A 721 0.44 -30.72 -27.37
CA SER A 721 0.39 -32.16 -27.19
C SER A 721 0.86 -32.58 -25.80
N ALA A 722 0.31 -33.69 -25.29
CA ALA A 722 0.70 -34.30 -24.02
C ALA A 722 0.52 -35.83 -24.06
N LYS A 723 0.97 -36.53 -23.02
CA LYS A 723 0.62 -37.93 -22.80
C LYS A 723 -0.62 -38.05 -21.91
N ALA A 724 -1.40 -39.10 -22.10
CA ALA A 724 -2.50 -39.42 -21.19
C ALA A 724 -1.95 -39.59 -19.75
N GLY A 725 -2.54 -38.85 -18.80
CA GLY A 725 -2.10 -38.79 -17.40
C GLY A 725 -1.02 -37.74 -17.09
N GLU A 726 -0.57 -36.97 -18.08
CA GLU A 726 0.32 -35.82 -17.89
C GLU A 726 -0.49 -34.55 -17.61
N THR A 727 -0.08 -33.79 -16.60
CA THR A 727 -0.71 -32.50 -16.27
C THR A 727 -0.21 -31.43 -17.22
N ILE A 728 -1.15 -30.66 -17.77
CA ILE A 728 -0.88 -29.54 -18.67
C ILE A 728 -1.29 -28.26 -17.94
N ASP A 729 -0.40 -27.27 -17.96
CA ASP A 729 -0.69 -25.91 -17.54
C ASP A 729 -1.31 -25.13 -18.70
N PHE A 730 -2.40 -24.42 -18.44
CA PHE A 730 -3.08 -23.54 -19.36
C PHE A 730 -3.13 -22.14 -18.77
N SER A 731 -2.93 -21.12 -19.61
CA SER A 731 -3.12 -19.73 -19.19
C SER A 731 -3.70 -18.88 -20.31
N ALA A 732 -4.46 -17.85 -19.92
CA ALA A 732 -4.98 -16.83 -20.81
C ALA A 732 -4.65 -15.45 -20.26
N GLU A 733 -4.39 -14.48 -21.13
CA GLU A 733 -3.97 -13.13 -20.72
C GLU A 733 -4.56 -12.08 -21.64
N GLY A 734 -5.08 -10.99 -21.06
CA GLY A 734 -5.66 -9.88 -21.80
C GLY A 734 -4.56 -9.09 -22.51
N THR A 735 -4.82 -8.66 -23.75
CA THR A 735 -3.81 -7.94 -24.56
C THR A 735 -4.05 -6.44 -24.65
N SER A 736 -5.11 -5.94 -24.02
CA SER A 736 -5.50 -4.54 -24.06
C SER A 736 -5.91 -4.05 -22.67
N ALA A 737 -5.26 -2.97 -22.21
CA ALA A 737 -5.71 -2.24 -21.03
C ALA A 737 -6.97 -1.41 -21.30
N GLU A 738 -7.29 -1.15 -22.57
CA GLU A 738 -8.47 -0.37 -22.98
C GLU A 738 -9.75 -1.22 -23.05
N GLU A 739 -9.61 -2.55 -23.05
CA GLU A 739 -10.70 -3.54 -23.07
C GLU A 739 -10.33 -4.67 -22.10
N PRO A 740 -10.35 -4.41 -20.79
CA PRO A 740 -9.85 -5.34 -19.79
C PRO A 740 -10.71 -6.60 -19.71
N VAL A 741 -10.05 -7.75 -19.46
CA VAL A 741 -10.74 -9.00 -19.17
C VAL A 741 -10.97 -9.11 -17.67
N LEU A 742 -12.21 -9.37 -17.27
CA LEU A 742 -12.58 -9.60 -15.88
C LEU A 742 -12.50 -11.07 -15.49
N THR A 743 -12.96 -11.97 -16.37
CA THR A 743 -13.04 -13.40 -16.06
C THR A 743 -12.68 -14.28 -17.27
N TYR A 744 -12.19 -15.48 -16.98
CA TYR A 744 -11.89 -16.54 -17.95
C TYR A 744 -12.59 -17.83 -17.58
N HIS A 745 -13.26 -18.45 -18.55
CA HIS A 745 -13.89 -19.75 -18.43
C HIS A 745 -13.32 -20.73 -19.47
N TRP A 746 -12.89 -21.91 -19.01
CA TRP A 746 -12.27 -22.97 -19.81
C TRP A 746 -13.22 -24.16 -19.94
N ASP A 747 -13.39 -24.67 -21.16
CA ASP A 747 -13.99 -25.96 -21.47
C ASP A 747 -12.95 -26.83 -22.18
N PHE A 748 -12.56 -27.95 -21.58
CA PHE A 748 -11.48 -28.81 -22.08
C PHE A 748 -11.92 -29.81 -23.16
N GLY A 749 -13.20 -29.83 -23.51
CA GLY A 749 -13.75 -30.71 -24.56
C GLY A 749 -13.88 -32.18 -24.15
N ASP A 750 -13.61 -32.51 -22.89
CA ASP A 750 -13.79 -33.84 -22.28
C ASP A 750 -14.89 -33.87 -21.21
N GLY A 751 -15.63 -32.76 -21.07
CA GLY A 751 -16.69 -32.57 -20.07
C GLY A 751 -16.23 -31.88 -18.79
N VAL A 752 -14.95 -31.51 -18.68
CA VAL A 752 -14.42 -30.72 -17.56
C VAL A 752 -14.38 -29.23 -17.94
N THR A 753 -14.78 -28.37 -17.00
CA THR A 753 -14.64 -26.91 -17.10
C THR A 753 -13.93 -26.35 -15.88
N LEU A 754 -13.19 -25.25 -16.04
CA LEU A 754 -12.53 -24.53 -14.96
C LEU A 754 -12.60 -23.01 -15.19
N ASP A 755 -12.50 -22.24 -14.12
CA ASP A 755 -12.44 -20.78 -14.18
C ASP A 755 -11.07 -20.28 -13.71
N GLY A 756 -10.64 -19.15 -14.27
CA GLY A 756 -9.43 -18.45 -13.85
C GLY A 756 -8.40 -18.24 -14.96
N MET A 757 -7.50 -17.29 -14.72
CA MET A 757 -6.44 -16.91 -15.67
C MET A 757 -5.44 -18.04 -15.92
N LYS A 758 -5.12 -18.83 -14.89
CA LYS A 758 -4.20 -19.98 -14.94
C LYS A 758 -4.90 -21.20 -14.36
N VAL A 759 -4.95 -22.29 -15.11
CA VAL A 759 -5.61 -23.54 -14.71
C VAL A 759 -4.76 -24.74 -15.10
N LYS A 760 -4.92 -25.85 -14.38
CA LYS A 760 -4.24 -27.12 -14.68
C LYS A 760 -5.27 -28.18 -15.03
N HIS A 761 -5.02 -28.94 -16.10
CA HIS A 761 -5.89 -30.04 -16.50
C HIS A 761 -5.08 -31.27 -16.93
N THR A 762 -5.67 -32.45 -16.77
CA THR A 762 -5.05 -33.73 -17.12
C THR A 762 -6.03 -34.61 -17.88
N TYR A 763 -5.70 -34.95 -19.13
CA TYR A 763 -6.50 -35.87 -19.94
C TYR A 763 -6.16 -37.32 -19.63
N THR A 764 -7.19 -38.15 -19.40
CA THR A 764 -7.00 -39.57 -19.03
C THR A 764 -6.98 -40.53 -20.22
N LYS A 765 -7.36 -40.07 -21.41
CA LYS A 765 -7.42 -40.86 -22.65
C LYS A 765 -6.70 -40.14 -23.77
N SER A 766 -6.11 -40.91 -24.68
CA SER A 766 -5.60 -40.36 -25.94
C SER A 766 -6.76 -39.86 -26.80
N GLY A 767 -6.56 -38.73 -27.47
CA GLY A 767 -7.56 -38.10 -28.31
C GLY A 767 -7.10 -36.72 -28.77
N ALA A 768 -7.83 -36.13 -29.72
CA ALA A 768 -7.71 -34.72 -30.04
C ALA A 768 -8.83 -33.98 -29.29
N TYR A 769 -8.43 -33.08 -28.39
CA TYR A 769 -9.35 -32.27 -27.60
C TYR A 769 -9.35 -30.83 -28.09
N SER A 770 -10.53 -30.23 -28.10
CA SER A 770 -10.74 -28.84 -28.48
C SER A 770 -10.99 -28.03 -27.21
N VAL A 771 -9.96 -27.35 -26.72
CA VAL A 771 -10.05 -26.52 -25.51
C VAL A 771 -10.58 -25.15 -25.90
N ARG A 772 -11.74 -24.77 -25.38
CA ARG A 772 -12.36 -23.47 -25.61
C ARG A 772 -12.17 -22.60 -24.37
N VAL A 773 -11.60 -21.41 -24.56
CA VAL A 773 -11.58 -20.34 -23.55
C VAL A 773 -12.57 -19.27 -23.93
N THR A 774 -13.32 -18.79 -22.94
CA THR A 774 -14.20 -17.62 -23.06
C THR A 774 -13.73 -16.56 -22.08
N ALA A 775 -13.37 -15.39 -22.60
CA ALA A 775 -13.02 -14.20 -21.82
C ALA A 775 -14.21 -13.24 -21.79
N MET A 776 -14.51 -12.67 -20.64
CA MET A 776 -15.57 -11.67 -20.46
C MET A 776 -14.97 -10.34 -20.02
N GLY A 777 -15.35 -9.24 -20.68
CA GLY A 777 -14.94 -7.88 -20.32
C GLY A 777 -16.06 -7.08 -19.64
N ILE A 778 -15.80 -5.79 -19.43
CA ILE A 778 -16.71 -4.82 -18.78
C ILE A 778 -18.08 -4.74 -19.47
N ASP A 779 -18.09 -4.74 -20.80
CA ASP A 779 -19.31 -4.60 -21.62
C ASP A 779 -20.22 -5.85 -21.65
N ALA A 780 -19.88 -6.90 -20.88
CA ALA A 780 -20.55 -8.20 -20.90
C ALA A 780 -20.61 -8.86 -22.30
N VAL A 781 -19.70 -8.46 -23.20
CA VAL A 781 -19.51 -9.10 -24.51
C VAL A 781 -18.33 -10.07 -24.41
N ALA A 782 -18.61 -11.35 -24.64
CA ALA A 782 -17.60 -12.40 -24.55
C ALA A 782 -16.77 -12.52 -25.84
N ASN A 783 -15.49 -12.83 -25.69
CA ASN A 783 -14.62 -13.32 -26.76
C ASN A 783 -14.24 -14.77 -26.49
N SER A 784 -14.14 -15.62 -27.52
CA SER A 784 -13.73 -17.02 -27.36
C SER A 784 -12.56 -17.38 -28.28
N LYS A 785 -11.59 -18.12 -27.75
CA LYS A 785 -10.51 -18.77 -28.52
C LYS A 785 -10.57 -20.27 -28.33
N THR A 786 -10.11 -21.02 -29.33
CA THR A 786 -10.05 -22.48 -29.28
C THR A 786 -8.63 -22.93 -29.61
N VAL A 787 -8.07 -23.79 -28.77
CA VAL A 787 -6.77 -24.43 -28.98
C VAL A 787 -6.94 -25.95 -29.02
N ALA A 788 -6.22 -26.60 -29.95
CA ALA A 788 -6.26 -28.05 -30.09
C ALA A 788 -5.13 -28.69 -29.26
N VAL A 789 -5.47 -29.71 -28.47
CA VAL A 789 -4.51 -30.50 -27.68
C VAL A 789 -4.56 -31.95 -28.14
N SER A 790 -3.43 -32.45 -28.64
CA SER A 790 -3.28 -33.85 -29.05
C SER A 790 -2.71 -34.70 -27.91
N VAL A 791 -3.54 -35.56 -27.33
CA VAL A 791 -3.16 -36.45 -26.24
C VAL A 791 -2.84 -37.83 -26.78
N SER A 792 -1.67 -38.37 -26.43
CA SER A 792 -1.19 -39.67 -26.92
C SER A 792 -0.89 -40.65 -25.78
N GLY A 793 -0.76 -41.93 -26.12
CA GLY A 793 -0.44 -42.97 -25.14
C GLY A 793 -1.63 -43.36 -24.25
N THR A 794 -1.33 -44.09 -23.18
CA THR A 794 -2.33 -44.58 -22.23
C THR A 794 -1.76 -44.49 -20.82
N ILE A 795 -2.63 -44.34 -19.82
CA ILE A 795 -2.23 -44.45 -18.42
C ILE A 795 -1.99 -45.93 -18.11
N PRO A 796 -0.77 -46.36 -17.73
CA PRO A 796 -0.50 -47.76 -17.45
C PRO A 796 -1.28 -48.24 -16.22
N THR A 797 -2.22 -49.17 -16.40
CA THR A 797 -3.01 -49.77 -15.31
C THR A 797 -2.36 -51.01 -14.70
N ARG A 798 -1.29 -51.54 -15.32
CA ARG A 798 -0.60 -52.73 -14.85
C ARG A 798 0.25 -52.42 -13.63
N PHE A 799 0.04 -53.17 -12.54
CA PHE A 799 0.96 -53.16 -11.41
C PHE A 799 2.29 -53.81 -11.82
N VAL A 800 3.34 -52.99 -11.92
CA VAL A 800 4.71 -53.43 -12.19
C VAL A 800 5.59 -53.03 -11.01
N PRO A 801 5.93 -53.97 -10.09
CA PRO A 801 6.71 -53.68 -8.89
C PRO A 801 8.04 -52.97 -9.20
N ALA A 802 8.69 -53.32 -10.30
CA ALA A 802 9.95 -52.71 -10.74
C ALA A 802 9.84 -51.20 -11.08
N ASN A 803 8.63 -50.70 -11.39
CA ASN A 803 8.39 -49.29 -11.66
C ASN A 803 8.01 -48.50 -10.39
N LYS A 804 7.82 -49.17 -9.25
CA LYS A 804 7.52 -48.53 -7.97
C LYS A 804 8.83 -48.00 -7.39
N LYS A 805 8.97 -46.68 -7.40
CA LYS A 805 10.06 -45.98 -6.72
C LYS A 805 9.51 -45.43 -5.40
N ARG A 806 10.33 -45.46 -4.36
CA ARG A 806 10.11 -44.54 -3.24
C ARG A 806 10.35 -43.12 -3.77
N PRO A 807 9.58 -42.11 -3.34
CA PRO A 807 10.01 -40.73 -3.53
C PRO A 807 11.43 -40.64 -2.97
N SER A 808 12.41 -40.26 -3.81
CA SER A 808 13.71 -39.86 -3.27
C SER A 808 13.46 -38.58 -2.48
N GLU A 809 13.98 -38.51 -1.26
CA GLU A 809 14.13 -37.24 -0.53
C GLU A 809 14.84 -36.26 -1.49
N GLN A 810 14.09 -35.27 -1.99
CA GLN A 810 14.60 -34.14 -2.75
C GLN A 810 14.76 -32.97 -1.80
#